data_AF-A0A7M4E600-F1
#
_entry.id   AF-A0A7M4E600-F1
#
_cell.length_a   1.000
_cell.length_b   1.000
_cell.length_c   1.000
_cell.angle_alpha   90.00
_cell.angle_beta   90.00
_cell.angle_gamma   90.00
#
_symmetry.space_group_name_H-M   'P 1'
#
loop_
_entity.id
_entity.type
_entity.pdbx_description
1 polymer ?
#
loop_
_entity_poly.entity_id
_entity_poly.type
_entity_poly.pdbx_seq_one_letter_code
_entity_poly.pdbx_strand_id
1 'polypeptide(L)'
;EHVSRLHVVELQDRIQQFDATNKFPMEGTHAQDSCSILSFFLQTEELYHVIEGQNETMAKLRDMLHRSQLGHLQISENPSPAQQQQVALLELQNTLFCTQLEVQKGKRAQRQKEHQLAEARRALQLLETAVQEEQQQQEAAWKHNQELRGFVQKLQAELKDKGQQLQNLEWEKCRETQAHKQRLQRLSQSLAHKEQLLQESRELRHHHQSLDKSPTVANAMLEKLQQRVKDRDAALERAVDDKFCALEEKEQELRQLHLSIREQERDLERLRSILSSNEATIHSLESLLKAKTLELEQASATCQNLQWLKEEVEAKSSSRQKEQEGIIQQLQTSLHDRNKEVEELTATLLCKLGPGQSEIIEELCVRLQRKERMLQDLLNDRSRQVVEHESEIRGLLQAISTKEERSRIAAEKMVQALAERSCELQILRQQMMGKELGKNHRANAKLFQEDGEQPIQVGVAPWISVCSACCLMATERAEHSIMESAVELEKELVNAKEELELMARKERESRLELSALQSVVATQEEELQVQVSDVESLTRKIQIKEDLIKDLQMQLVDPEEIPAMDRLTQEVLMLREKVSITESRGQEAAGNRRQQLLLMLEGLVAERNRLNEALQAERQLYSSLVKFHTHPDSSERNHTLQVELEGVQALRDRLEEALGRSLERLSRLETQGAIGGGDQESVRVLSQHAF
;
A
#
# COMPACT_ATOMS: atom_id res chain seq x y z
N GLU A 1 35.62 43.37 15.11
CA GLU A 1 34.82 43.03 16.30
C GLU A 1 33.39 42.57 15.99
N HIS A 2 32.55 43.34 15.27
CA HIS A 2 31.15 42.90 14.98
C HIS A 2 31.04 41.59 14.19
N VAL A 3 31.90 41.37 13.18
CA VAL A 3 31.92 40.10 12.40
C VAL A 3 32.22 38.89 13.29
N SER A 4 33.12 39.04 14.27
CA SER A 4 33.48 37.99 15.22
C SER A 4 32.33 37.66 16.17
N ARG A 5 31.51 38.65 16.58
CA ARG A 5 30.33 38.41 17.41
C ARG A 5 29.23 37.65 16.66
N LEU A 6 29.00 37.96 15.38
CA LEU A 6 28.06 37.23 14.53
C LEU A 6 28.48 35.76 14.38
N HIS A 7 29.75 35.49 14.09
CA HIS A 7 30.28 34.12 14.00
C HIS A 7 30.18 33.35 15.32
N VAL A 8 30.37 34.00 16.47
CA VAL A 8 30.19 33.36 17.78
C VAL A 8 28.73 33.03 18.04
N VAL A 9 27.78 33.89 17.65
CA VAL A 9 26.34 33.60 17.74
C VAL A 9 25.95 32.44 16.82
N GLU A 10 26.36 32.43 15.55
CA GLU A 10 26.10 31.30 14.64
C GLU A 10 26.70 29.97 15.14
N LEU A 11 27.90 30.00 15.72
CA LEU A 11 28.51 28.80 16.31
C LEU A 11 27.75 28.36 17.58
N GLN A 12 27.25 29.30 18.38
CA GLN A 12 26.50 29.00 19.60
C GLN A 12 25.09 28.48 19.29
N ASP A 13 24.42 29.00 18.27
CA ASP A 13 23.16 28.46 17.75
C ASP A 13 23.35 27.06 17.14
N ARG A 14 24.45 26.83 16.40
CA ARG A 14 24.80 25.48 15.89
C ARG A 14 25.12 24.49 16.99
N ILE A 15 25.80 24.91 18.06
CA ILE A 15 26.03 24.06 19.25
C ILE A 15 24.70 23.74 19.95
N GLN A 16 23.82 24.73 20.14
CA GLN A 16 22.50 24.49 20.71
C GLN A 16 21.62 23.58 19.84
N GLN A 17 21.70 23.69 18.52
CA GLN A 17 21.06 22.73 17.60
C GLN A 17 21.65 21.33 17.74
N PHE A 18 22.98 21.19 17.82
CA PHE A 18 23.65 19.88 17.96
C PHE A 18 23.39 19.22 19.33
N ASP A 19 23.29 20.01 20.40
CA ASP A 19 22.88 19.56 21.74
C ASP A 19 21.38 19.20 21.79
N ALA A 20 20.55 19.83 20.96
CA ALA A 20 19.14 19.45 20.81
C ALA A 20 19.00 18.13 20.04
N THR A 21 19.63 17.98 18.87
CA THR A 21 19.56 16.72 18.10
C THR A 21 20.24 15.54 18.79
N ASN A 22 21.23 15.74 19.66
CA ASN A 22 21.81 14.65 20.48
C ASN A 22 21.01 14.29 21.74
N LYS A 23 20.02 15.09 22.16
CA LYS A 23 19.13 14.71 23.27
C LYS A 23 18.06 13.70 22.85
N PHE A 24 17.48 13.87 21.66
CA PHE A 24 16.47 12.94 21.12
C PHE A 24 16.87 11.45 21.06
N PRO A 25 18.07 11.05 20.59
CA PRO A 25 18.46 9.64 20.53
C PRO A 25 18.74 8.99 21.90
N MET A 26 18.99 9.78 22.96
CA MET A 26 19.26 9.27 24.30
C MET A 26 17.98 9.04 25.12
N GLU A 27 16.90 9.75 24.84
CA GLU A 27 15.61 9.53 25.54
C GLU A 27 14.85 8.31 24.98
N GLY A 28 14.95 8.04 23.67
CA GLY A 28 14.30 6.89 23.02
C GLY A 28 14.79 5.53 23.53
N THR A 29 16.10 5.38 23.78
CA THR A 29 16.68 4.13 24.31
C THR A 29 16.30 3.88 25.77
N HIS A 30 16.31 4.92 26.61
CA HIS A 30 15.90 4.81 28.01
C HIS A 30 14.40 4.51 28.20
N ALA A 31 13.53 5.00 27.30
CA ALA A 31 12.10 4.70 27.34
C ALA A 31 11.80 3.21 27.08
N GLN A 32 12.52 2.59 26.14
CA GLN A 32 12.32 1.20 25.73
C GLN A 32 12.77 0.20 26.81
N ASP A 33 13.91 0.45 27.45
CA ASP A 33 14.39 -0.34 28.59
C ASP A 33 13.48 -0.18 29.82
N SER A 34 13.04 1.05 30.12
CA SER A 34 12.14 1.32 31.26
C SER A 34 10.79 0.61 31.13
N CYS A 35 10.25 0.52 29.91
CA CYS A 35 9.00 -0.19 29.64
C CYS A 35 9.14 -1.72 29.83
N SER A 36 10.28 -2.28 29.39
CA SER A 36 10.60 -3.70 29.57
C SER A 36 10.78 -4.08 31.05
N ILE A 37 11.42 -3.21 31.84
CA ILE A 37 11.60 -3.40 33.28
C ILE A 37 10.25 -3.34 34.03
N LEU A 38 9.38 -2.38 33.70
CA LEU A 38 8.05 -2.27 34.29
C LEU A 38 7.15 -3.48 33.94
N SER A 39 7.23 -3.97 32.70
CA SER A 39 6.55 -5.21 32.27
C SER A 39 7.00 -6.41 33.12
N PHE A 40 8.31 -6.58 33.34
CA PHE A 40 8.85 -7.65 34.17
C PHE A 40 8.39 -7.57 35.64
N PHE A 41 8.34 -6.38 36.25
CA PHE A 41 7.84 -6.21 37.61
C PHE A 41 6.35 -6.58 37.74
N LEU A 42 5.50 -6.12 36.82
CA LEU A 42 4.07 -6.48 36.79
C LEU A 42 3.86 -7.98 36.58
N GLN A 43 4.63 -8.60 35.69
CA GLN A 43 4.57 -10.05 35.44
C GLN A 43 5.00 -10.86 36.67
N THR A 44 5.95 -10.34 37.46
CA THR A 44 6.37 -10.94 38.73
C THR A 44 5.30 -10.80 39.81
N GLU A 45 4.62 -9.65 39.88
CA GLU A 45 3.51 -9.38 40.81
C GLU A 45 2.28 -10.26 40.50
N GLU A 46 1.94 -10.47 39.22
CA GLU A 46 0.92 -11.45 38.81
C GLU A 46 1.26 -12.89 39.26
N LEU A 47 2.53 -13.30 39.14
CA LEU A 47 2.98 -14.63 39.58
C LEU A 47 2.83 -14.81 41.10
N TYR A 48 3.13 -13.79 41.90
CA TYR A 48 2.89 -13.84 43.35
C TYR A 48 1.40 -14.03 43.68
N HIS A 49 0.49 -13.27 43.05
CA HIS A 49 -0.95 -13.44 43.25
C HIS A 49 -1.49 -14.79 42.72
N VAL A 50 -0.89 -15.39 41.70
CA VAL A 50 -1.22 -16.76 41.27
C VAL A 50 -0.83 -17.78 42.34
N ILE A 51 0.37 -17.65 42.92
CA ILE A 51 0.87 -18.54 43.99
C ILE A 51 0.03 -18.42 45.25
N GLU A 52 -0.29 -17.20 45.70
CA GLU A 52 -1.20 -16.95 46.83
C GLU A 52 -2.58 -17.59 46.61
N GLY A 53 -3.17 -17.37 45.43
CA GLY A 53 -4.45 -17.95 45.07
C GLY A 53 -4.42 -19.49 45.02
N GLN A 54 -3.32 -20.10 44.58
CA GLN A 54 -3.15 -21.55 44.63
C GLN A 54 -3.02 -22.07 46.07
N ASN A 55 -2.26 -21.37 46.92
CA ASN A 55 -2.10 -21.70 48.33
C ASN A 55 -3.44 -21.64 49.10
N GLU A 56 -4.27 -20.63 48.85
CA GLU A 56 -5.64 -20.59 49.38
C GLU A 56 -6.49 -21.78 48.94
N THR A 57 -6.42 -22.18 47.67
CA THR A 57 -7.20 -23.33 47.19
C THR A 57 -6.71 -24.64 47.81
N MET A 58 -5.40 -24.79 48.01
CA MET A 58 -4.84 -25.93 48.75
C MET A 58 -5.26 -25.94 50.22
N ALA A 59 -5.36 -24.79 50.88
CA ALA A 59 -5.91 -24.69 52.24
C ALA A 59 -7.39 -25.12 52.27
N LYS A 60 -8.22 -24.59 51.37
CA LYS A 60 -9.66 -24.94 51.28
C LYS A 60 -9.87 -26.42 50.96
N LEU A 61 -9.07 -27.02 50.08
CA LEU A 61 -9.12 -28.46 49.78
C LEU A 61 -8.70 -29.32 50.98
N ARG A 62 -7.68 -28.92 51.75
CA ARG A 62 -7.29 -29.58 53.01
C ARG A 62 -8.42 -29.49 54.04
N ASP A 63 -9.03 -28.33 54.22
CA ASP A 63 -10.17 -28.14 55.13
C ASP A 63 -11.39 -28.98 54.73
N MET A 64 -11.71 -29.08 53.44
CA MET A 64 -12.80 -29.94 52.95
C MET A 64 -12.47 -31.43 53.11
N LEU A 65 -11.23 -31.84 52.88
CA LEU A 65 -10.77 -33.21 53.14
C LEU A 65 -10.92 -33.55 54.63
N HIS A 66 -10.47 -32.67 55.53
CA HIS A 66 -10.61 -32.85 56.98
C HIS A 66 -12.08 -32.89 57.43
N ARG A 67 -12.96 -32.02 56.89
CA ARG A 67 -14.41 -32.07 57.17
C ARG A 67 -15.06 -33.34 56.65
N SER A 68 -14.67 -33.82 55.47
CA SER A 68 -15.15 -35.08 54.91
C SER A 68 -14.72 -36.28 55.76
N GLN A 69 -13.45 -36.33 56.17
CA GLN A 69 -12.91 -37.37 57.07
C GLN A 69 -13.61 -37.36 58.44
N LEU A 70 -13.89 -36.18 59.01
CA LEU A 70 -14.68 -36.04 60.24
C LEU A 70 -16.13 -36.54 60.08
N GLY A 71 -16.76 -36.31 58.92
CA GLY A 71 -18.11 -36.81 58.63
C GLY A 71 -18.18 -38.33 58.43
N HIS A 72 -17.15 -38.95 57.84
CA HIS A 72 -17.11 -40.40 57.61
C HIS A 72 -16.89 -41.22 58.90
N LEU A 73 -16.40 -40.60 59.98
CA LEU A 73 -16.18 -41.26 61.27
C LEU A 73 -17.44 -41.42 62.14
N GLN A 74 -18.64 -41.05 61.65
CA GLN A 74 -19.86 -41.03 62.46
C GLN A 74 -21.07 -41.84 61.96
N ILE A 75 -21.01 -42.55 60.82
CA ILE A 75 -22.21 -43.21 60.26
C ILE A 75 -22.02 -44.71 59.99
N SER A 76 -22.94 -45.50 60.54
CA SER A 76 -23.07 -46.96 60.39
C SER A 76 -23.92 -47.32 59.15
N GLU A 77 -23.76 -48.56 58.68
CA GLU A 77 -24.32 -49.08 57.43
C GLU A 77 -25.87 -49.14 57.43
N ASN A 78 -26.53 -48.19 56.74
CA ASN A 78 -27.75 -48.38 55.92
C ASN A 78 -28.22 -47.03 55.33
N PRO A 79 -28.71 -46.98 54.07
CA PRO A 79 -29.05 -45.72 53.40
C PRO A 79 -30.44 -45.20 53.79
N SER A 80 -30.52 -43.94 54.20
CA SER A 80 -31.75 -43.21 54.54
C SER A 80 -31.98 -42.00 53.61
N PRO A 81 -33.22 -41.52 53.41
CA PRO A 81 -33.50 -40.38 52.51
C PRO A 81 -32.80 -39.08 52.94
N ALA A 82 -32.45 -38.93 54.23
CA ALA A 82 -31.64 -37.83 54.72
C ALA A 82 -30.22 -37.80 54.10
N GLN A 83 -29.60 -38.96 53.84
CA GLN A 83 -28.30 -39.04 53.18
C GLN A 83 -28.37 -38.60 51.72
N GLN A 84 -29.47 -38.85 51.00
CA GLN A 84 -29.62 -38.36 49.62
C GLN A 84 -29.70 -36.82 49.56
N GLN A 85 -30.39 -36.18 50.51
CA GLN A 85 -30.36 -34.72 50.63
C GLN A 85 -28.98 -34.19 51.05
N GLN A 86 -28.27 -34.89 51.95
CA GLN A 86 -26.91 -34.53 52.35
C GLN A 86 -25.91 -34.64 51.18
N VAL A 87 -26.02 -35.68 50.35
CA VAL A 87 -25.21 -35.88 49.13
C VAL A 87 -25.53 -34.80 48.09
N ALA A 88 -26.81 -34.54 47.81
CA ALA A 88 -27.21 -33.49 46.88
C ALA A 88 -26.73 -32.09 47.32
N LEU A 89 -26.75 -31.79 48.62
CA LEU A 89 -26.19 -30.54 49.16
C LEU A 89 -24.66 -30.46 49.01
N LEU A 90 -23.93 -31.57 49.21
CA LEU A 90 -22.49 -31.64 48.99
C LEU A 90 -22.12 -31.52 47.50
N GLU A 91 -22.90 -32.12 46.61
CA GLU A 91 -22.77 -31.95 45.15
C GLU A 91 -23.02 -30.50 44.72
N LEU A 92 -24.05 -29.85 45.28
CA LEU A 92 -24.37 -28.45 44.99
C LEU A 92 -23.33 -27.49 45.59
N GLN A 93 -22.74 -27.83 46.74
CA GLN A 93 -21.62 -27.08 47.32
C GLN A 93 -20.32 -27.25 46.51
N ASN A 94 -20.06 -28.45 45.97
CA ASN A 94 -18.94 -28.70 45.06
C ASN A 94 -19.11 -27.97 43.72
N THR A 95 -20.30 -27.98 43.11
CA THR A 95 -20.55 -27.25 41.85
C THR A 95 -20.47 -25.73 42.05
N LEU A 96 -20.93 -25.20 43.18
CA LEU A 96 -20.72 -23.79 43.56
C LEU A 96 -19.22 -23.45 43.71
N PHE A 97 -18.42 -24.33 44.30
CA PHE A 97 -16.97 -24.13 44.44
C PHE A 97 -16.24 -24.20 43.08
N CYS A 98 -16.58 -25.16 42.22
CA CYS A 98 -16.04 -25.28 40.87
C CYS A 98 -16.36 -24.05 40.02
N THR A 99 -17.62 -23.61 39.99
CA THR A 99 -18.02 -22.39 39.25
C THR A 99 -17.38 -21.13 39.82
N GLN A 100 -17.19 -21.02 41.14
CA GLN A 100 -16.44 -19.92 41.75
C GLN A 100 -14.96 -19.91 41.32
N LEU A 101 -14.33 -21.08 41.19
CA LEU A 101 -12.96 -21.21 40.65
C LEU A 101 -12.89 -20.84 39.17
N GLU A 102 -13.87 -21.23 38.37
CA GLU A 102 -13.95 -20.89 36.94
C GLU A 102 -14.12 -19.38 36.75
N VAL A 103 -14.98 -18.72 37.53
CA VAL A 103 -15.13 -17.26 37.53
C VAL A 103 -13.83 -16.57 37.95
N GLN A 104 -13.09 -17.10 38.92
CA GLN A 104 -11.78 -16.54 39.31
C GLN A 104 -10.71 -16.74 38.22
N LYS A 105 -10.69 -17.88 37.52
CA LYS A 105 -9.83 -18.09 36.35
C LYS A 105 -10.18 -17.12 35.21
N GLY A 106 -11.47 -16.93 34.92
CA GLY A 106 -11.96 -15.98 33.94
C GLY A 106 -11.54 -14.53 34.24
N LYS A 107 -11.69 -14.09 35.49
CA LYS A 107 -11.26 -12.75 35.93
C LYS A 107 -9.74 -12.52 35.82
N ARG A 108 -8.92 -13.57 35.97
CA ARG A 108 -7.46 -13.48 35.74
C ARG A 108 -7.14 -13.35 34.26
N ALA A 109 -7.74 -14.21 33.43
CA ALA A 109 -7.59 -14.14 31.97
C ALA A 109 -8.06 -12.79 31.39
N GLN A 110 -9.13 -12.20 31.95
CA GLN A 110 -9.61 -10.87 31.57
C GLN A 110 -8.55 -9.79 31.85
N ARG A 111 -8.00 -9.71 33.06
CA ARG A 111 -6.96 -8.70 33.40
C ARG A 111 -5.72 -8.83 32.52
N GLN A 112 -5.27 -10.06 32.28
CA GLN A 112 -4.14 -10.31 31.38
C GLN A 112 -4.43 -9.85 29.94
N LYS A 113 -5.67 -9.99 29.47
CA LYS A 113 -6.10 -9.45 28.16
C LYS A 113 -6.22 -7.92 28.16
N GLU A 114 -6.67 -7.31 29.25
CA GLU A 114 -6.70 -5.86 29.42
C GLU A 114 -5.29 -5.24 29.44
N HIS A 115 -4.32 -5.89 30.11
CA HIS A 115 -2.91 -5.49 30.10
C HIS A 115 -2.28 -5.63 28.70
N GLN A 116 -2.43 -6.78 28.04
CA GLN A 116 -1.97 -7.00 26.66
C GLN A 116 -2.56 -5.97 25.68
N LEU A 117 -3.82 -5.61 25.85
CA LEU A 117 -4.51 -4.61 25.03
C LEU A 117 -4.01 -3.18 25.33
N ALA A 118 -3.68 -2.86 26.58
CA ALA A 118 -3.06 -1.58 26.95
C ALA A 118 -1.63 -1.46 26.40
N GLU A 119 -0.84 -2.54 26.43
CA GLU A 119 0.49 -2.58 25.82
C GLU A 119 0.43 -2.43 24.30
N ALA A 120 -0.48 -3.17 23.64
CA ALA A 120 -0.72 -3.02 22.19
C ALA A 120 -1.14 -1.60 21.80
N ARG A 121 -1.98 -0.93 22.61
CA ARG A 121 -2.35 0.48 22.40
C ARG A 121 -1.14 1.43 22.51
N ARG A 122 -0.26 1.23 23.49
CA ARG A 122 0.97 2.04 23.61
C ARG A 122 1.92 1.80 22.43
N ALA A 123 2.08 0.54 22.00
CA ALA A 123 2.89 0.19 20.85
C ALA A 123 2.34 0.82 19.55
N LEU A 124 1.01 0.85 19.37
CA LEU A 124 0.36 1.55 18.25
C LEU A 124 0.64 3.06 18.31
N GLN A 125 0.48 3.70 19.47
CA GLN A 125 0.77 5.14 19.62
C GLN A 125 2.22 5.49 19.28
N LEU A 126 3.19 4.68 19.71
CA LEU A 126 4.61 4.86 19.38
C LEU A 126 4.90 4.65 17.88
N LEU A 127 4.20 3.71 17.24
CA LEU A 127 4.29 3.49 15.80
C LEU A 127 3.66 4.66 15.02
N GLU A 128 2.52 5.18 15.48
CA GLU A 128 1.85 6.35 14.91
C GLU A 128 2.74 7.59 14.97
N THR A 129 3.41 7.85 16.10
CA THR A 129 4.37 8.97 16.20
C THR A 129 5.58 8.76 15.31
N ALA A 130 6.17 7.57 15.28
CA ALA A 130 7.31 7.26 14.40
C ALA A 130 6.96 7.43 12.91
N VAL A 131 5.76 7.02 12.49
CA VAL A 131 5.28 7.22 11.11
C VAL A 131 5.07 8.71 10.80
N GLN A 132 4.59 9.52 11.74
CA GLN A 132 4.46 10.97 11.57
C GLN A 132 5.83 11.66 11.47
N GLU A 133 6.81 11.24 12.27
CA GLU A 133 8.18 11.75 12.23
C GLU A 133 8.87 11.40 10.90
N GLU A 134 8.75 10.15 10.42
CA GLU A 134 9.23 9.72 9.10
C GLU A 134 8.58 10.52 7.96
N GLN A 135 7.27 10.79 8.03
CA GLN A 135 6.59 11.63 7.03
C GLN A 135 7.15 13.06 7.01
N GLN A 136 7.38 13.67 8.18
CA GLN A 136 7.99 15.01 8.26
C GLN A 136 9.43 15.04 7.73
N GLN A 137 10.22 13.98 7.99
CA GLN A 137 11.57 13.83 7.43
C GLN A 137 11.54 13.69 5.91
N GLN A 138 10.63 12.87 5.37
CA GLN A 138 10.44 12.71 3.92
C GLN A 138 10.01 14.03 3.26
N GLU A 139 9.11 14.80 3.87
CA GLU A 139 8.75 16.13 3.38
C GLU A 139 9.94 17.11 3.38
N ALA A 140 10.74 17.14 4.44
CA ALA A 140 11.91 18.00 4.55
C ALA A 140 12.97 17.61 3.50
N ALA A 141 13.23 16.31 3.33
CA ALA A 141 14.12 15.79 2.29
C ALA A 141 13.59 16.10 0.88
N TRP A 142 12.28 16.01 0.65
CA TRP A 142 11.66 16.36 -0.64
C TRP A 142 11.81 17.85 -0.95
N LYS A 143 11.54 18.74 0.02
CA LYS A 143 11.73 20.20 -0.10
C LYS A 143 13.18 20.53 -0.44
N HIS A 144 14.14 19.97 0.28
CA HIS A 144 15.57 20.17 -0.01
C HIS A 144 15.98 19.64 -1.40
N ASN A 145 15.47 18.48 -1.82
CA ASN A 145 15.70 17.97 -3.18
C ASN A 145 15.08 18.86 -4.25
N GLN A 146 13.92 19.49 -4.00
CA GLN A 146 13.31 20.45 -4.91
C GLN A 146 14.16 21.72 -5.04
N GLU A 147 14.67 22.25 -3.93
CA GLU A 147 15.60 23.38 -3.91
C GLU A 147 16.89 23.06 -4.67
N LEU A 148 17.52 21.92 -4.42
CA LEU A 148 18.72 21.46 -5.15
C LEU A 148 18.47 21.34 -6.65
N ARG A 149 17.33 20.76 -7.08
CA ARG A 149 16.94 20.72 -8.49
C ARG A 149 16.79 22.13 -9.08
N GLY A 150 16.20 23.06 -8.32
CA GLY A 150 16.11 24.47 -8.70
C GLY A 150 17.47 25.16 -8.83
N PHE A 151 18.42 24.90 -7.93
CA PHE A 151 19.79 25.40 -8.04
C PHE A 151 20.53 24.81 -9.25
N VAL A 152 20.41 23.50 -9.49
CA VAL A 152 21.02 22.86 -10.67
C VAL A 152 20.44 23.43 -11.96
N GLN A 153 19.13 23.65 -12.05
CA GLN A 153 18.50 24.27 -13.23
C GLN A 153 19.00 25.71 -13.46
N LYS A 154 19.13 26.52 -12.39
CA LYS A 154 19.70 27.88 -12.47
C LYS A 154 21.16 27.85 -12.97
N LEU A 155 22.00 27.01 -12.38
CA LEU A 155 23.40 26.87 -12.80
C LEU A 155 23.53 26.35 -14.24
N GLN A 156 22.64 25.45 -14.68
CA GLN A 156 22.58 25.00 -16.07
C GLN A 156 22.15 26.11 -17.04
N ALA A 157 21.24 27.00 -16.64
CA ALA A 157 20.86 28.16 -17.43
C ALA A 157 22.02 29.17 -17.50
N GLU A 158 22.62 29.54 -16.36
CA GLU A 158 23.78 30.43 -16.30
C GLU A 158 24.97 29.89 -17.12
N LEU A 159 25.23 28.59 -17.09
CA LEU A 159 26.28 27.96 -17.90
C LEU A 159 25.98 28.05 -19.41
N LYS A 160 24.73 27.85 -19.82
CA LYS A 160 24.30 28.01 -21.22
C LYS A 160 24.43 29.46 -21.68
N ASP A 161 23.96 30.41 -20.86
CA ASP A 161 24.07 31.84 -21.14
C ASP A 161 25.53 32.29 -21.25
N LYS A 162 26.41 31.78 -20.37
CA LYS A 162 27.87 32.02 -20.45
C LYS A 162 28.50 31.39 -21.68
N GLY A 163 28.08 30.18 -22.07
CA GLY A 163 28.50 29.54 -23.31
C GLY A 163 28.13 30.37 -24.55
N GLN A 164 26.89 30.85 -24.62
CA GLN A 164 26.43 31.74 -25.70
C GLN A 164 27.18 33.08 -25.70
N GLN A 165 27.41 33.69 -24.53
CA GLN A 165 28.21 34.92 -24.40
C GLN A 165 29.64 34.73 -24.93
N LEU A 166 30.30 33.61 -24.60
CA LEU A 166 31.64 33.30 -25.12
C LEU A 166 31.63 33.08 -26.63
N GLN A 167 30.68 32.29 -27.16
CA GLN A 167 30.55 32.04 -28.60
C GLN A 167 30.33 33.34 -29.39
N ASN A 168 29.51 34.26 -28.88
CA ASN A 168 29.28 35.57 -29.49
C ASN A 168 30.56 36.42 -29.50
N LEU A 169 31.29 36.48 -28.37
CA LEU A 169 32.57 37.21 -28.29
C LEU A 169 33.66 36.61 -29.19
N GLU A 170 33.69 35.29 -29.36
CA GLU A 170 34.59 34.62 -30.31
C GLU A 170 34.22 34.95 -31.76
N TRP A 171 32.93 34.94 -32.11
CA TRP A 171 32.46 35.31 -33.44
C TRP A 171 32.76 36.78 -33.76
N GLU A 172 32.55 37.69 -32.80
CA GLU A 172 32.91 39.11 -32.92
C GLU A 172 34.40 39.29 -33.16
N LYS A 173 35.28 38.65 -32.35
CA LYS A 173 36.74 38.69 -32.56
C LYS A 173 37.17 38.11 -33.91
N CYS A 174 36.55 37.01 -34.36
CA CYS A 174 36.79 36.45 -35.69
C CYS A 174 36.39 37.45 -36.79
N ARG A 175 35.24 38.11 -36.66
CA ARG A 175 34.77 39.14 -37.59
C ARG A 175 35.67 40.39 -37.60
N GLU A 176 36.10 40.86 -36.44
CA GLU A 176 37.03 41.99 -36.31
C GLU A 176 38.39 41.66 -36.94
N THR A 177 38.98 40.52 -36.59
CA THR A 177 40.28 40.10 -37.15
C THR A 177 40.20 39.88 -38.67
N GLN A 178 39.10 39.35 -39.20
CA GLN A 178 38.80 39.28 -40.64
C GLN A 178 38.77 40.70 -41.26
N ALA A 179 38.04 41.64 -40.66
CA ALA A 179 37.95 43.02 -41.13
C ALA A 179 39.31 43.75 -41.06
N HIS A 180 40.13 43.49 -40.04
CA HIS A 180 41.50 44.00 -39.94
C HIS A 180 42.41 43.43 -41.02
N LYS A 181 42.36 42.11 -41.30
CA LYS A 181 43.09 41.48 -42.41
C LYS A 181 42.71 42.11 -43.76
N GLN A 182 41.42 42.30 -44.03
CA GLN A 182 40.94 42.95 -45.25
C GLN A 182 41.38 44.42 -45.35
N ARG A 183 41.33 45.18 -44.25
CA ARG A 183 41.84 46.56 -44.21
C ARG A 183 43.34 46.61 -44.49
N LEU A 184 44.14 45.72 -43.89
CA LEU A 184 45.57 45.61 -44.15
C LEU A 184 45.86 45.26 -45.61
N GLN A 185 45.14 44.30 -46.21
CA GLN A 185 45.28 43.97 -47.63
C GLN A 185 45.00 45.18 -48.54
N ARG A 186 43.90 45.91 -48.31
CA ARG A 186 43.57 47.14 -49.07
C ARG A 186 44.61 48.24 -48.87
N LEU A 187 45.15 48.40 -47.66
CA LEU A 187 46.21 49.36 -47.37
C LEU A 187 47.52 48.98 -48.08
N SER A 188 47.92 47.70 -48.09
CA SER A 188 49.09 47.22 -48.83
C SER A 188 48.94 47.41 -50.34
N GLN A 189 47.76 47.13 -50.91
CA GLN A 189 47.46 47.40 -52.32
C GLN A 189 47.52 48.91 -52.63
N SER A 190 46.95 49.75 -51.76
CA SER A 190 47.00 51.21 -51.91
C SER A 190 48.42 51.77 -51.77
N LEU A 191 49.23 51.20 -50.87
CA LEU A 191 50.63 51.55 -50.70
C LEU A 191 51.45 51.20 -51.94
N ALA A 192 51.36 49.97 -52.44
CA ALA A 192 52.04 49.54 -53.66
C ALA A 192 51.65 50.41 -54.87
N HIS A 193 50.36 50.75 -55.01
CA HIS A 193 49.91 51.66 -56.07
C HIS A 193 50.46 53.10 -55.90
N LYS A 194 50.53 53.63 -54.67
CA LYS A 194 51.17 54.92 -54.39
C LYS A 194 52.68 54.90 -54.66
N GLU A 195 53.36 53.80 -54.35
CA GLU A 195 54.78 53.61 -54.65
C GLU A 195 55.04 53.59 -56.16
N GLN A 196 54.17 52.90 -56.93
CA GLN A 196 54.18 52.94 -58.40
C GLN A 196 53.97 54.37 -58.92
N LEU A 197 52.92 55.08 -58.47
CA LEU A 197 52.67 56.47 -58.87
C LEU A 197 53.82 57.43 -58.49
N LEU A 198 54.50 57.19 -57.36
CA LEU A 198 55.69 57.94 -56.97
C LEU A 198 56.87 57.64 -57.90
N GLN A 199 57.04 56.39 -58.33
CA GLN A 199 58.06 56.00 -59.30
C GLN A 199 57.82 56.65 -60.67
N GLU A 200 56.60 56.57 -61.20
CA GLU A 200 56.18 57.27 -62.42
C GLU A 200 56.38 58.80 -62.30
N SER A 201 56.13 59.37 -61.13
CA SER A 201 56.35 60.80 -60.85
C SER A 201 57.84 61.18 -60.69
N ARG A 202 58.73 60.22 -60.41
CA ARG A 202 60.20 60.41 -60.51
C ARG A 202 60.63 60.38 -61.97
N GLU A 203 60.14 59.41 -62.75
CA GLU A 203 60.39 59.31 -64.18
C GLU A 203 59.92 60.56 -64.95
N LEU A 204 58.69 61.04 -64.71
CA LEU A 204 58.16 62.25 -65.34
C LEU A 204 59.00 63.49 -65.05
N ARG A 205 59.54 63.62 -63.82
CA ARG A 205 60.50 64.69 -63.48
C ARG A 205 61.84 64.52 -64.20
N HIS A 206 62.30 63.29 -64.41
CA HIS A 206 63.51 63.02 -65.18
C HIS A 206 63.34 63.31 -66.69
N HIS A 207 62.17 63.01 -67.25
CA HIS A 207 61.77 63.42 -68.60
C HIS A 207 61.68 64.96 -68.72
N HIS A 208 61.21 65.66 -67.68
CA HIS A 208 61.17 67.12 -67.64
C HIS A 208 62.58 67.75 -67.57
N GLN A 209 63.51 67.15 -66.83
CA GLN A 209 64.92 67.57 -66.80
C GLN A 209 65.70 67.28 -68.10
N SER A 210 65.13 66.48 -69.02
CA SER A 210 65.71 66.17 -70.33
C SER A 210 64.93 66.79 -71.50
N LEU A 211 63.95 67.65 -71.20
CA LEU A 211 63.07 68.31 -72.17
C LEU A 211 63.83 69.16 -73.20
N ASP A 212 64.86 69.89 -72.78
CA ASP A 212 65.70 70.74 -73.63
C ASP A 212 66.57 69.96 -74.64
N LYS A 213 66.55 68.62 -74.61
CA LYS A 213 67.46 67.76 -75.38
C LYS A 213 66.81 67.06 -76.58
N SER A 214 65.47 66.92 -76.62
CA SER A 214 64.76 66.37 -77.79
C SER A 214 63.23 66.57 -77.72
N PRO A 215 62.55 66.93 -78.82
CA PRO A 215 61.08 66.97 -78.88
C PRO A 215 60.42 65.59 -78.68
N THR A 216 61.14 64.49 -78.90
CA THR A 216 60.60 63.14 -78.67
C THR A 216 60.33 62.84 -77.19
N VAL A 217 61.10 63.45 -76.28
CA VAL A 217 60.92 63.31 -74.82
C VAL A 217 59.68 64.09 -74.35
N ALA A 218 59.40 65.24 -74.97
CA ALA A 218 58.19 66.01 -74.71
C ALA A 218 56.92 65.24 -75.10
N ASN A 219 56.91 64.60 -76.27
CA ASN A 219 55.78 63.78 -76.72
C ASN A 219 55.56 62.57 -75.80
N ALA A 220 56.62 61.85 -75.43
CA ALA A 220 56.52 60.72 -74.50
C ALA A 220 55.99 61.13 -73.10
N MET A 221 56.29 62.36 -72.65
CA MET A 221 55.70 62.91 -71.42
C MET A 221 54.20 63.20 -71.57
N LEU A 222 53.78 63.81 -72.70
CA LEU A 222 52.38 64.09 -72.98
C LEU A 222 51.56 62.80 -73.08
N GLU A 223 52.09 61.77 -73.75
CA GLU A 223 51.49 60.44 -73.81
C GLU A 223 51.32 59.82 -72.41
N LYS A 224 52.35 59.88 -71.54
CA LYS A 224 52.23 59.44 -70.14
C LYS A 224 51.18 60.22 -69.35
N LEU A 225 51.06 61.54 -69.55
CA LEU A 225 50.04 62.35 -68.88
C LEU A 225 48.61 62.04 -69.38
N GLN A 226 48.43 61.86 -70.70
CA GLN A 226 47.17 61.43 -71.28
C GLN A 226 46.77 60.03 -70.79
N GLN A 227 47.73 59.11 -70.67
CA GLN A 227 47.49 57.78 -70.13
C GLN A 227 47.03 57.85 -68.66
N ARG A 228 47.70 58.64 -67.81
CA ARG A 228 47.27 58.83 -66.40
C ARG A 228 45.86 59.42 -66.25
N VAL A 229 45.41 60.26 -67.17
CA VAL A 229 44.02 60.76 -67.18
C VAL A 229 43.06 59.62 -67.51
N LYS A 230 43.33 58.83 -68.57
CA LYS A 230 42.54 57.64 -68.93
C LYS A 230 42.49 56.62 -67.79
N ASP A 231 43.63 56.32 -67.16
CA ASP A 231 43.72 55.36 -66.06
C ASP A 231 42.93 55.81 -64.83
N ARG A 232 42.95 57.13 -64.53
CA ARG A 232 42.12 57.73 -63.47
C ARG A 232 40.64 57.59 -63.79
N ASP A 233 40.24 57.92 -65.02
CA ASP A 233 38.83 57.93 -65.42
C ASP A 233 38.27 56.49 -65.42
N ALA A 234 39.02 55.53 -65.97
CA ALA A 234 38.69 54.10 -65.90
C ALA A 234 38.72 53.53 -64.45
N ALA A 235 39.47 54.15 -63.52
CA ALA A 235 39.43 53.79 -62.10
C ALA A 235 38.22 54.38 -61.37
N LEU A 236 37.74 55.55 -61.80
CA LEU A 236 36.50 56.14 -61.29
C LEU A 236 35.28 55.38 -61.78
N GLU A 237 35.23 54.97 -63.05
CA GLU A 237 34.19 54.10 -63.62
C GLU A 237 34.08 52.80 -62.82
N ARG A 238 35.18 52.04 -62.70
CA ARG A 238 35.21 50.80 -61.89
C ARG A 238 34.77 51.02 -60.45
N ALA A 239 35.21 52.11 -59.79
CA ALA A 239 34.81 52.42 -58.42
C ALA A 239 33.35 52.91 -58.27
N VAL A 240 32.68 53.23 -59.37
CA VAL A 240 31.24 53.51 -59.44
C VAL A 240 30.48 52.20 -59.69
N ASP A 241 30.93 51.37 -60.62
CA ASP A 241 30.36 50.05 -60.91
C ASP A 241 30.42 49.13 -59.66
N ASP A 242 31.57 49.06 -58.99
CA ASP A 242 31.76 48.32 -57.73
C ASP A 242 30.74 48.74 -56.66
N LYS A 243 30.36 50.03 -56.63
CA LYS A 243 29.35 50.56 -55.68
C LYS A 243 27.94 50.21 -56.11
N PHE A 244 27.63 50.19 -57.41
CA PHE A 244 26.33 49.75 -57.90
C PHE A 244 26.11 48.26 -57.63
N CYS A 245 27.08 47.40 -57.94
CA CYS A 245 27.03 45.97 -57.61
C CYS A 245 26.83 45.76 -56.09
N ALA A 246 27.59 46.47 -55.24
CA ALA A 246 27.43 46.38 -53.79
C ALA A 246 26.06 46.90 -53.29
N LEU A 247 25.42 47.85 -53.98
CA LEU A 247 24.05 48.28 -53.68
C LEU A 247 23.03 47.23 -54.11
N GLU A 248 23.19 46.62 -55.29
CA GLU A 248 22.32 45.55 -55.77
C GLU A 248 22.35 44.32 -54.85
N GLU A 249 23.53 43.92 -54.37
CA GLU A 249 23.68 42.87 -53.34
C GLU A 249 22.89 43.23 -52.07
N LYS A 250 22.97 44.49 -51.61
CA LYS A 250 22.23 44.95 -50.42
C LYS A 250 20.72 45.02 -50.65
N GLU A 251 20.26 45.36 -51.85
CA GLU A 251 18.85 45.24 -52.20
C GLU A 251 18.37 43.78 -52.24
N GLN A 252 19.21 42.84 -52.70
CA GLN A 252 18.90 41.42 -52.67
C GLN A 252 18.82 40.88 -51.23
N GLU A 253 19.78 41.23 -50.37
CA GLU A 253 19.73 40.93 -48.93
C GLU A 253 18.45 41.51 -48.29
N LEU A 254 18.09 42.76 -48.57
CA LEU A 254 16.85 43.36 -48.08
C LEU A 254 15.61 42.62 -48.59
N ARG A 255 15.56 42.22 -49.87
CA ARG A 255 14.45 41.42 -50.41
C ARG A 255 14.32 40.06 -49.69
N GLN A 256 15.45 39.40 -49.42
CA GLN A 256 15.48 38.13 -48.67
C GLN A 256 14.97 38.32 -47.23
N LEU A 257 15.46 39.35 -46.51
CA LEU A 257 14.99 39.66 -45.16
C LEU A 257 13.49 39.94 -45.09
N HIS A 258 12.93 40.68 -46.06
CA HIS A 258 11.47 40.90 -46.13
C HIS A 258 10.68 39.61 -46.38
N LEU A 259 11.24 38.62 -47.08
CA LEU A 259 10.61 37.30 -47.24
C LEU A 259 10.63 36.51 -45.93
N SER A 260 11.78 36.43 -45.26
CA SER A 260 11.90 35.72 -43.97
C SER A 260 11.05 36.34 -42.87
N ILE A 261 10.91 37.68 -42.82
CA ILE A 261 9.98 38.35 -41.89
C ILE A 261 8.54 37.92 -42.17
N ARG A 262 8.10 37.88 -43.43
CA ARG A 262 6.75 37.43 -43.80
C ARG A 262 6.50 35.95 -43.51
N GLU A 263 7.53 35.12 -43.52
CA GLU A 263 7.43 33.71 -43.11
C GLU A 263 7.25 33.62 -41.59
N GLN A 264 8.06 34.35 -40.82
CA GLN A 264 7.90 34.46 -39.37
C GLN A 264 6.54 35.04 -38.96
N GLU A 265 6.01 36.03 -39.69
CA GLU A 265 4.66 36.58 -39.46
C GLU A 265 3.58 35.49 -39.61
N ARG A 266 3.65 34.65 -40.66
CA ARG A 266 2.72 33.53 -40.87
C ARG A 266 2.86 32.45 -39.80
N ASP A 267 4.08 32.13 -39.38
CA ASP A 267 4.32 31.18 -38.29
C ASP A 267 3.78 31.70 -36.96
N LEU A 268 3.91 33.00 -36.68
CA LEU A 268 3.31 33.66 -35.53
C LEU A 268 1.78 33.67 -35.60
N GLU A 269 1.18 33.88 -36.78
CA GLU A 269 -0.27 33.77 -36.98
C GLU A 269 -0.78 32.33 -36.76
N ARG A 270 -0.03 31.33 -37.25
CA ARG A 270 -0.30 29.91 -37.00
C ARG A 270 -0.19 29.56 -35.51
N LEU A 271 0.83 30.07 -34.81
CA LEU A 271 0.96 29.87 -33.36
C LEU A 271 -0.17 30.56 -32.61
N ARG A 272 -0.58 31.77 -33.00
CA ARG A 272 -1.75 32.46 -32.41
C ARG A 272 -3.05 31.67 -32.60
N SER A 273 -3.27 31.05 -33.75
CA SER A 273 -4.47 30.23 -33.97
C SER A 273 -4.46 28.94 -33.14
N ILE A 274 -3.30 28.29 -32.98
CA ILE A 274 -3.13 27.15 -32.07
C ILE A 274 -3.35 27.58 -30.60
N LEU A 275 -2.79 28.71 -30.18
CA LEU A 275 -2.97 29.24 -28.82
C LEU A 275 -4.44 29.59 -28.55
N SER A 276 -5.14 30.21 -29.49
CA SER A 276 -6.58 30.50 -29.36
C SER A 276 -7.44 29.22 -29.32
N SER A 277 -7.06 28.18 -30.07
CA SER A 277 -7.69 26.86 -29.97
C SER A 277 -7.45 26.22 -28.60
N ASN A 278 -6.23 26.30 -28.08
CA ASN A 278 -5.87 25.76 -26.76
C ASN A 278 -6.53 26.56 -25.62
N GLU A 279 -6.67 27.87 -25.78
CA GLU A 279 -7.42 28.73 -24.87
C GLU A 279 -8.90 28.30 -24.82
N ALA A 280 -9.52 28.02 -25.97
CA ALA A 280 -10.90 27.52 -26.03
C ALA A 280 -11.06 26.12 -25.40
N THR A 281 -10.08 25.22 -25.53
CA THR A 281 -10.11 23.91 -24.85
C THR A 281 -9.86 24.01 -23.35
N ILE A 282 -9.01 24.93 -22.90
CA ILE A 282 -8.84 25.23 -21.47
C ILE A 282 -10.15 25.75 -20.87
N HIS A 283 -10.79 26.74 -21.51
CA HIS A 283 -12.08 27.28 -21.03
C HIS A 283 -13.21 26.22 -20.99
N SER A 284 -13.24 25.27 -21.93
CA SER A 284 -14.22 24.18 -21.91
C SER A 284 -13.92 23.16 -20.80
N LEU A 285 -12.65 22.83 -20.55
CA LEU A 285 -12.22 22.00 -19.43
C LEU A 285 -12.49 22.68 -18.07
N GLU A 286 -12.25 23.99 -17.93
CA GLU A 286 -12.62 24.75 -16.73
C GLU A 286 -14.12 24.75 -16.47
N SER A 287 -14.93 24.87 -17.53
CA SER A 287 -16.39 24.83 -17.44
C SER A 287 -16.88 23.44 -17.01
N LEU A 288 -16.28 22.38 -17.55
CA LEU A 288 -16.52 21.01 -17.14
C LEU A 288 -16.09 20.76 -15.69
N LEU A 289 -14.94 21.29 -15.27
CA LEU A 289 -14.44 21.19 -13.90
C LEU A 289 -15.40 21.86 -12.92
N LYS A 290 -15.86 23.08 -13.21
CA LYS A 290 -16.89 23.79 -12.42
C LYS A 290 -18.18 22.98 -12.31
N ALA A 291 -18.65 22.38 -13.40
CA ALA A 291 -19.82 21.50 -13.37
C ALA A 291 -19.59 20.26 -12.48
N LYS A 292 -18.42 19.62 -12.56
CA LYS A 292 -18.07 18.47 -11.70
C LYS A 292 -17.86 18.84 -10.23
N THR A 293 -17.39 20.05 -9.93
CA THR A 293 -17.36 20.57 -8.55
C THR A 293 -18.78 20.72 -8.00
N LEU A 294 -19.71 21.29 -8.78
CA LEU A 294 -21.12 21.43 -8.37
C LEU A 294 -21.82 20.08 -8.20
N GLU A 295 -21.56 19.11 -9.09
CA GLU A 295 -22.05 17.73 -8.92
C GLU A 295 -21.54 17.09 -7.61
N LEU A 296 -20.26 17.30 -7.29
CA LEU A 296 -19.65 16.77 -6.06
C LEU A 296 -20.18 17.47 -4.80
N GLU A 297 -20.39 18.79 -4.85
CA GLU A 297 -21.06 19.55 -3.78
C GLU A 297 -22.49 19.03 -3.57
N GLN A 298 -23.25 18.84 -4.64
CA GLN A 298 -24.61 18.28 -4.58
C GLN A 298 -24.61 16.86 -3.98
N ALA A 299 -23.69 15.99 -4.40
CA ALA A 299 -23.54 14.64 -3.84
C ALA A 299 -23.12 14.68 -2.35
N SER A 300 -22.26 15.62 -1.95
CA SER A 300 -21.89 15.79 -0.54
C SER A 300 -23.09 16.22 0.32
N ALA A 301 -23.94 17.11 -0.20
CA ALA A 301 -25.15 17.55 0.47
C ALA A 301 -26.20 16.44 0.59
N THR A 302 -26.39 15.59 -0.44
CA THR A 302 -27.29 14.43 -0.33
C THR A 302 -26.75 13.40 0.66
N CYS A 303 -25.44 13.14 0.70
CA CYS A 303 -24.84 12.28 1.73
C CYS A 303 -25.06 12.82 3.15
N GLN A 304 -24.89 14.14 3.38
CA GLN A 304 -25.17 14.76 4.68
C GLN A 304 -26.65 14.62 5.09
N ASN A 305 -27.58 14.85 4.15
CA ASN A 305 -29.01 14.68 4.38
C ASN A 305 -29.39 13.22 4.71
N LEU A 306 -28.77 12.25 4.02
CA LEU A 306 -28.96 10.82 4.31
C LEU A 306 -28.39 10.43 5.67
N GLN A 307 -27.24 10.97 6.06
CA GLN A 307 -26.67 10.76 7.39
C GLN A 307 -27.61 11.31 8.48
N TRP A 308 -28.11 12.54 8.32
CA TRP A 308 -29.07 13.13 9.26
C TRP A 308 -30.36 12.28 9.36
N LEU A 309 -30.88 11.80 8.24
CA LEU A 309 -32.07 10.94 8.22
C LEU A 309 -31.81 9.60 8.92
N LYS A 310 -30.62 9.02 8.76
CA LYS A 310 -30.19 7.82 9.48
C LYS A 310 -30.17 8.07 10.99
N GLU A 311 -29.51 9.13 11.44
CA GLU A 311 -29.41 9.50 12.86
C GLU A 311 -30.80 9.73 13.49
N GLU A 312 -31.72 10.38 12.75
CA GLU A 312 -33.12 10.60 13.17
C GLU A 312 -33.93 9.29 13.25
N VAL A 313 -33.69 8.33 12.35
CA VAL A 313 -34.33 7.00 12.39
C VAL A 313 -33.78 6.15 13.53
N GLU A 314 -32.46 6.21 13.79
CA GLU A 314 -31.79 5.54 14.91
C GLU A 314 -32.22 6.13 16.27
N ALA A 315 -32.40 7.46 16.36
CA ALA A 315 -32.98 8.10 17.53
C ALA A 315 -34.41 7.58 17.80
N LYS A 316 -35.26 7.53 16.77
CA LYS A 316 -36.64 7.02 16.86
C LYS A 316 -36.75 5.52 17.08
N SER A 317 -35.79 4.71 16.67
CA SER A 317 -35.76 3.28 17.03
C SER A 317 -35.35 3.12 18.50
N SER A 318 -34.34 3.87 18.96
CA SER A 318 -33.88 3.83 20.36
C SER A 318 -34.95 4.31 21.35
N SER A 319 -35.79 5.28 21.00
CA SER A 319 -36.90 5.73 21.86
C SER A 319 -38.00 4.67 21.93
N ARG A 320 -38.42 4.10 20.80
CA ARG A 320 -39.40 3.01 20.74
C ARG A 320 -38.91 1.75 21.46
N GLN A 321 -37.61 1.45 21.39
CA GLN A 321 -37.03 0.34 22.14
C GLN A 321 -37.11 0.59 23.66
N LYS A 322 -36.77 1.80 24.14
CA LYS A 322 -36.93 2.17 25.56
C LYS A 322 -38.38 2.12 26.03
N GLU A 323 -39.34 2.51 25.19
CA GLU A 323 -40.78 2.37 25.46
C GLU A 323 -41.18 0.89 25.59
N GLN A 324 -40.73 0.04 24.67
CA GLN A 324 -40.96 -1.41 24.74
C GLN A 324 -40.33 -2.05 25.98
N GLU A 325 -39.09 -1.70 26.31
CA GLU A 325 -38.40 -2.13 27.53
C GLU A 325 -39.14 -1.67 28.79
N GLY A 326 -39.66 -0.43 28.80
CA GLY A 326 -40.49 0.09 29.89
C GLY A 326 -41.81 -0.66 30.06
N ILE A 327 -42.51 -0.99 28.97
CA ILE A 327 -43.73 -1.82 28.99
C ILE A 327 -43.41 -3.23 29.50
N ILE A 328 -42.31 -3.83 29.05
CA ILE A 328 -41.86 -5.16 29.53
C ILE A 328 -41.58 -5.12 31.03
N GLN A 329 -40.88 -4.10 31.52
CA GLN A 329 -40.62 -3.92 32.97
C GLN A 329 -41.93 -3.77 33.75
N GLN A 330 -42.88 -2.95 33.28
CA GLN A 330 -44.20 -2.80 33.92
C GLN A 330 -44.98 -4.12 33.97
N LEU A 331 -44.98 -4.90 32.88
CA LEU A 331 -45.63 -6.21 32.83
C LEU A 331 -44.95 -7.23 33.76
N GLN A 332 -43.62 -7.23 33.82
CA GLN A 332 -42.85 -8.07 34.74
C GLN A 332 -43.14 -7.72 36.21
N THR A 333 -43.18 -6.43 36.57
CA THR A 333 -43.55 -5.99 37.92
C THR A 333 -44.98 -6.39 38.25
N SER A 334 -45.95 -6.11 37.37
CA SER A 334 -47.35 -6.48 37.60
C SER A 334 -47.58 -7.99 37.70
N LEU A 335 -46.81 -8.81 36.96
CA LEU A 335 -46.81 -10.27 37.09
C LEU A 335 -46.22 -10.72 38.43
N HIS A 336 -45.13 -10.11 38.88
CA HIS A 336 -44.51 -10.42 40.16
C HIS A 336 -45.44 -10.07 41.32
N ASP A 337 -46.08 -8.90 41.29
CA ASP A 337 -47.07 -8.49 42.29
C ASP A 337 -48.27 -9.44 42.32
N ARG A 338 -48.80 -9.86 41.15
CA ARG A 338 -49.86 -10.87 41.07
C ARG A 338 -49.44 -12.23 41.59
N ASN A 339 -48.23 -12.69 41.29
CA ASN A 339 -47.70 -13.94 41.84
C ASN A 339 -47.63 -13.86 43.37
N LYS A 340 -47.15 -12.74 43.91
CA LYS A 340 -47.07 -12.51 45.36
C LYS A 340 -48.46 -12.49 46.00
N GLU A 341 -49.44 -11.82 45.40
CA GLU A 341 -50.85 -11.89 45.84
C GLU A 341 -51.39 -13.32 45.82
N VAL A 342 -51.08 -14.11 44.78
CA VAL A 342 -51.48 -15.53 44.69
C VAL A 342 -50.78 -16.39 45.75
N GLU A 343 -49.50 -16.15 46.05
CA GLU A 343 -48.77 -16.81 47.13
C GLU A 343 -49.36 -16.45 48.50
N GLU A 344 -49.66 -15.18 48.78
CA GLU A 344 -50.29 -14.71 50.01
C GLU A 344 -51.72 -15.27 50.18
N LEU A 345 -52.51 -15.34 49.10
CA LEU A 345 -53.83 -16.00 49.06
C LEU A 345 -53.71 -17.51 49.27
N THR A 346 -52.71 -18.16 48.68
CA THR A 346 -52.46 -19.61 48.86
C THR A 346 -52.08 -19.91 50.30
N ALA A 347 -51.19 -19.12 50.90
CA ALA A 347 -50.82 -19.25 52.31
C ALA A 347 -52.02 -19.03 53.25
N THR A 348 -52.83 -17.99 53.03
CA THR A 348 -54.02 -17.74 53.86
C THR A 348 -55.13 -18.77 53.68
N LEU A 349 -55.28 -19.35 52.48
CA LEU A 349 -56.17 -20.50 52.26
C LEU A 349 -55.63 -21.75 52.97
N LEU A 350 -54.34 -22.07 52.84
CA LEU A 350 -53.71 -23.21 53.51
C LEU A 350 -53.88 -23.15 55.04
N CYS A 351 -53.75 -21.97 55.65
CA CYS A 351 -54.00 -21.76 57.07
C CYS A 351 -55.47 -21.91 57.50
N LYS A 352 -56.44 -21.96 56.57
CA LYS A 352 -57.88 -22.10 56.87
C LYS A 352 -58.44 -23.50 56.63
N LEU A 353 -57.63 -24.45 56.18
CA LEU A 353 -58.07 -25.81 55.89
C LEU A 353 -58.15 -26.66 57.16
N GLY A 354 -59.23 -27.42 57.29
CA GLY A 354 -59.39 -28.41 58.37
C GLY A 354 -58.73 -29.75 58.06
N PRO A 355 -58.38 -30.57 59.07
CA PRO A 355 -57.89 -31.92 58.87
C PRO A 355 -58.94 -32.75 58.09
N GLY A 356 -58.57 -33.20 56.89
CA GLY A 356 -59.46 -33.86 55.92
C GLY A 356 -59.59 -33.13 54.57
N GLN A 357 -59.22 -31.85 54.47
CA GLN A 357 -59.27 -31.11 53.19
C GLN A 357 -57.99 -31.26 52.33
N SER A 358 -56.95 -31.94 52.84
CA SER A 358 -55.72 -32.24 52.08
C SER A 358 -55.98 -33.14 50.87
N GLU A 359 -56.85 -34.15 51.02
CA GLU A 359 -57.19 -35.11 49.97
C GLU A 359 -57.80 -34.43 48.74
N ILE A 360 -58.64 -33.42 48.96
CA ILE A 360 -59.26 -32.61 47.89
C ILE A 360 -58.20 -31.77 47.16
N ILE A 361 -57.18 -31.27 47.88
CA ILE A 361 -56.09 -30.50 47.28
C ILE A 361 -55.17 -31.41 46.47
N GLU A 362 -54.84 -32.60 46.98
CA GLU A 362 -54.07 -33.60 46.23
C GLU A 362 -54.80 -34.00 44.94
N GLU A 363 -56.11 -34.23 44.98
CA GLU A 363 -56.91 -34.55 43.80
C GLU A 363 -56.98 -33.36 42.80
N LEU A 364 -57.06 -32.12 43.30
CA LEU A 364 -56.99 -30.91 42.47
C LEU A 364 -55.60 -30.68 41.87
N CYS A 365 -54.51 -30.94 42.60
CA CYS A 365 -53.14 -30.87 42.11
C CYS A 365 -52.88 -31.93 41.02
N VAL A 366 -53.37 -33.16 41.19
CA VAL A 366 -53.30 -34.20 40.14
C VAL A 366 -54.12 -33.81 38.91
N ARG A 367 -55.28 -33.17 39.09
CA ARG A 367 -56.08 -32.60 37.97
C ARG A 367 -55.35 -31.45 37.27
N LEU A 368 -54.69 -30.56 38.01
CA LEU A 368 -53.93 -29.44 37.47
C LEU A 368 -52.73 -29.95 36.66
N GLN A 369 -51.92 -30.84 37.22
CA GLN A 369 -50.79 -31.46 36.52
C GLN A 369 -51.21 -32.24 35.25
N ARG A 370 -52.41 -32.84 35.23
CA ARG A 370 -52.95 -33.44 33.99
C ARG A 370 -53.30 -32.39 32.94
N LYS A 371 -53.90 -31.26 33.33
CA LYS A 371 -54.18 -30.14 32.41
C LYS A 371 -52.90 -29.49 31.90
N GLU A 372 -51.92 -29.29 32.77
CA GLU A 372 -50.63 -28.71 32.44
C GLU A 372 -49.87 -29.58 31.43
N ARG A 373 -49.85 -30.92 31.62
CA ARG A 373 -49.33 -31.85 30.61
C ARG A 373 -50.04 -31.74 29.27
N MET A 374 -51.38 -31.74 29.24
CA MET A 374 -52.13 -31.58 27.98
C MET A 374 -51.84 -30.24 27.28
N LEU A 375 -51.65 -29.15 28.03
CA LEU A 375 -51.26 -27.86 27.45
C LEU A 375 -49.83 -27.88 26.92
N GLN A 376 -48.90 -28.52 27.63
CA GLN A 376 -47.53 -28.70 27.16
C GLN A 376 -47.48 -29.55 25.87
N ASP A 377 -48.24 -30.63 25.81
CA ASP A 377 -48.34 -31.49 24.63
C ASP A 377 -48.91 -30.71 23.43
N LEU A 378 -49.98 -29.92 23.63
CA LEU A 378 -50.54 -29.05 22.59
C LEU A 378 -49.58 -27.95 22.12
N LEU A 379 -48.77 -27.38 23.03
CA LEU A 379 -47.72 -26.42 22.67
C LEU A 379 -46.61 -27.09 21.86
N ASN A 380 -46.17 -28.29 22.26
CA ASN A 380 -45.18 -29.07 21.55
C ASN A 380 -45.66 -29.42 20.12
N ASP A 381 -46.91 -29.87 19.98
CA ASP A 381 -47.52 -30.16 18.67
C ASP A 381 -47.63 -28.92 17.80
N ARG A 382 -48.06 -27.77 18.36
CA ARG A 382 -48.11 -26.50 17.62
C ARG A 382 -46.73 -26.02 17.20
N SER A 383 -45.70 -26.19 18.04
CA SER A 383 -44.31 -25.90 17.67
C SER A 383 -43.82 -26.83 16.55
N ARG A 384 -44.18 -28.11 16.59
CA ARG A 384 -43.85 -29.07 15.53
C ARG A 384 -44.50 -28.70 14.20
N GLN A 385 -45.79 -28.34 14.21
CA GLN A 385 -46.52 -27.87 13.03
C GLN A 385 -45.90 -26.60 12.42
N VAL A 386 -45.45 -25.64 13.24
CA VAL A 386 -44.75 -24.45 12.74
C VAL A 386 -43.44 -24.84 12.03
N VAL A 387 -42.64 -25.75 12.60
CA VAL A 387 -41.40 -26.23 11.96
C VAL A 387 -41.67 -27.03 10.68
N GLU A 388 -42.72 -27.85 10.66
CA GLU A 388 -43.21 -28.56 9.48
C GLU A 388 -43.59 -27.56 8.38
N HIS A 389 -44.45 -26.57 8.66
CA HIS A 389 -44.84 -25.52 7.70
C HIS A 389 -43.68 -24.63 7.23
N GLU A 390 -42.74 -24.28 8.12
CA GLU A 390 -41.52 -23.58 7.69
C GLU A 390 -40.69 -24.43 6.72
N SER A 391 -40.62 -25.75 6.94
CA SER A 391 -39.90 -26.66 6.03
C SER A 391 -40.59 -26.78 4.68
N GLU A 392 -41.93 -26.79 4.65
CA GLU A 392 -42.75 -26.73 3.44
C GLU A 392 -42.52 -25.43 2.66
N ILE A 393 -42.57 -24.28 3.34
CA ILE A 393 -42.30 -22.96 2.75
C ILE A 393 -40.88 -22.88 2.19
N ARG A 394 -39.86 -23.36 2.93
CA ARG A 394 -38.48 -23.42 2.44
C ARG A 394 -38.35 -24.32 1.20
N GLY A 395 -39.04 -25.47 1.17
CA GLY A 395 -39.10 -26.35 0.01
C GLY A 395 -39.75 -25.69 -1.21
N LEU A 396 -40.86 -24.96 -1.02
CA LEU A 396 -41.53 -24.20 -2.08
C LEU A 396 -40.65 -23.06 -2.62
N LEU A 397 -39.94 -22.33 -1.76
CA LEU A 397 -39.00 -21.28 -2.18
C LEU A 397 -37.84 -21.85 -3.02
N GLN A 398 -37.29 -23.01 -2.62
CA GLN A 398 -36.28 -23.71 -3.43
C GLN A 398 -36.84 -24.22 -4.77
N ALA A 399 -38.09 -24.71 -4.78
CA ALA A 399 -38.76 -25.12 -6.02
C ALA A 399 -39.04 -23.93 -6.96
N ILE A 400 -39.36 -22.76 -6.43
CA ILE A 400 -39.53 -21.50 -7.19
C ILE A 400 -38.18 -21.07 -7.76
N SER A 401 -37.14 -20.95 -6.93
CA SER A 401 -35.79 -20.55 -7.36
C SER A 401 -35.22 -21.48 -8.45
N THR A 402 -35.38 -22.80 -8.29
CA THR A 402 -34.94 -23.76 -9.34
C THR A 402 -35.80 -23.73 -10.61
N LYS A 403 -37.06 -23.30 -10.55
CA LYS A 403 -37.90 -23.04 -11.72
C LYS A 403 -37.50 -21.74 -12.42
N GLU A 404 -37.21 -20.70 -11.66
CA GLU A 404 -36.74 -19.39 -12.13
C GLU A 404 -35.40 -19.51 -12.86
N GLU A 405 -34.43 -20.22 -12.28
CA GLU A 405 -33.14 -20.52 -12.92
C GLU A 405 -33.31 -21.28 -14.25
N ARG A 406 -34.22 -22.28 -14.29
CA ARG A 406 -34.55 -22.97 -15.56
C ARG A 406 -35.21 -22.05 -16.58
N SER A 407 -36.03 -21.09 -16.13
CA SER A 407 -36.67 -20.09 -17.00
C SER A 407 -35.64 -19.12 -17.56
N ARG A 408 -34.68 -18.68 -16.74
CA ARG A 408 -33.54 -17.86 -17.14
C ARG A 408 -32.70 -18.55 -18.20
N ILE A 409 -32.25 -19.78 -17.95
CA ILE A 409 -31.46 -20.58 -18.91
C ILE A 409 -32.25 -20.81 -20.22
N ALA A 410 -33.57 -20.96 -20.16
CA ALA A 410 -34.41 -21.07 -21.35
C ALA A 410 -34.47 -19.74 -22.14
N ALA A 411 -34.64 -18.61 -21.45
CA ALA A 411 -34.63 -17.28 -22.07
C ALA A 411 -33.27 -16.95 -22.69
N GLU A 412 -32.16 -17.22 -22.01
CA GLU A 412 -30.80 -17.05 -22.53
C GLU A 412 -30.58 -17.85 -23.83
N LYS A 413 -31.04 -19.11 -23.89
CA LYS A 413 -31.02 -19.93 -25.11
C LYS A 413 -31.90 -19.35 -26.23
N MET A 414 -33.04 -18.77 -25.91
CA MET A 414 -33.89 -18.09 -26.90
C MET A 414 -33.22 -16.83 -27.44
N VAL A 415 -32.55 -16.04 -26.60
CA VAL A 415 -31.78 -14.86 -27.02
C VAL A 415 -30.61 -15.26 -27.91
N GLN A 416 -29.88 -16.34 -27.58
CA GLN A 416 -28.82 -16.89 -28.44
C GLN A 416 -29.36 -17.30 -29.81
N ALA A 417 -30.46 -18.06 -29.86
CA ALA A 417 -31.11 -18.44 -31.12
C ALA A 417 -31.60 -17.23 -31.93
N LEU A 418 -32.10 -16.17 -31.28
CA LEU A 418 -32.50 -14.92 -31.95
C LEU A 418 -31.28 -14.15 -32.49
N ALA A 419 -30.15 -14.17 -31.79
CA ALA A 419 -28.90 -13.57 -32.27
C ALA A 419 -28.36 -14.33 -33.50
N GLU A 420 -28.34 -15.67 -33.46
CA GLU A 420 -27.98 -16.52 -34.61
C GLU A 420 -28.87 -16.23 -35.83
N ARG A 421 -30.21 -16.19 -35.65
CA ARG A 421 -31.16 -15.83 -36.72
C ARG A 421 -30.97 -14.39 -37.21
N SER A 422 -30.58 -13.46 -36.35
CA SER A 422 -30.27 -12.08 -36.74
C SER A 422 -29.00 -12.02 -37.59
N CYS A 423 -27.97 -12.81 -37.27
CA CYS A 423 -26.77 -12.97 -38.09
C CYS A 423 -27.08 -13.63 -39.44
N GLU A 424 -27.91 -14.68 -39.49
CA GLU A 424 -28.37 -15.27 -40.75
C GLU A 424 -29.13 -14.24 -41.62
N LEU A 425 -30.03 -13.45 -41.03
CA LEU A 425 -30.75 -12.38 -41.72
C LEU A 425 -29.81 -11.27 -42.21
N GLN A 426 -28.78 -10.92 -41.44
CA GLN A 426 -27.74 -9.97 -41.84
C GLN A 426 -26.97 -10.49 -43.07
N ILE A 427 -26.58 -11.77 -43.08
CA ILE A 427 -25.92 -12.44 -44.20
C ILE A 427 -26.84 -12.49 -45.42
N LEU A 428 -28.12 -12.84 -45.26
CA LEU A 428 -29.10 -12.85 -46.35
C LEU A 428 -29.32 -11.43 -46.94
N ARG A 429 -29.38 -10.40 -46.10
CA ARG A 429 -29.43 -8.99 -46.55
C ARG A 429 -28.18 -8.61 -47.35
N GLN A 430 -26.99 -8.97 -46.89
CA GLN A 430 -25.74 -8.74 -47.64
C GLN A 430 -25.73 -9.50 -48.98
N GLN A 431 -26.22 -10.75 -49.01
CA GLN A 431 -26.36 -11.51 -50.25
C GLN A 431 -27.41 -10.92 -51.20
N MET A 432 -28.47 -10.29 -50.70
CA MET A 432 -29.45 -9.57 -51.53
C MET A 432 -28.84 -8.30 -52.12
N MET A 433 -28.17 -7.48 -51.31
CA MET A 433 -27.42 -6.30 -51.79
C MET A 433 -26.35 -6.68 -52.84
N GLY A 434 -25.66 -7.80 -52.64
CA GLY A 434 -24.71 -8.36 -53.61
C GLY A 434 -25.36 -8.94 -54.88
N LYS A 435 -26.63 -9.34 -54.83
CA LYS A 435 -27.41 -9.81 -55.99
C LYS A 435 -28.07 -8.66 -56.76
N GLU A 436 -28.43 -7.56 -56.10
CA GLU A 436 -28.99 -6.36 -56.75
C GLU A 436 -27.97 -5.66 -57.66
N LEU A 437 -26.69 -5.61 -57.26
CA LEU A 437 -25.59 -5.17 -58.14
C LEU A 437 -25.27 -6.15 -59.28
N GLY A 438 -25.82 -7.37 -59.27
CA GLY A 438 -25.51 -8.43 -60.23
C GLY A 438 -26.64 -8.80 -61.21
N LYS A 439 -27.85 -8.26 -61.08
CA LYS A 439 -29.03 -8.69 -61.87
C LYS A 439 -29.94 -7.56 -62.37
N ASN A 440 -29.37 -6.45 -62.81
CA ASN A 440 -30.02 -5.64 -63.83
C ASN A 440 -29.96 -6.34 -65.20
N HIS A 441 -30.77 -7.40 -65.37
CA HIS A 441 -31.41 -7.84 -66.61
C HIS A 441 -32.19 -9.17 -66.39
N ARG A 442 -33.36 -9.27 -67.03
CA ARG A 442 -34.15 -10.50 -67.34
C ARG A 442 -35.15 -11.05 -66.29
N ALA A 443 -36.33 -10.42 -66.31
CA ALA A 443 -37.66 -11.04 -66.48
C ALA A 443 -38.32 -11.95 -65.41
N ASN A 444 -39.63 -11.73 -65.23
CA ASN A 444 -40.70 -12.69 -64.90
C ASN A 444 -40.70 -13.34 -63.48
N ALA A 445 -41.83 -13.75 -62.90
CA ALA A 445 -43.26 -13.64 -63.27
C ALA A 445 -44.19 -13.79 -62.04
N LYS A 446 -45.49 -13.58 -62.27
CA LYS A 446 -46.65 -13.81 -61.37
C LYS A 446 -46.83 -15.29 -61.00
N LEU A 447 -47.47 -15.58 -59.86
CA LEU A 447 -48.57 -16.55 -59.58
C LEU A 447 -48.89 -16.45 -58.05
N PHE A 448 -50.14 -16.37 -57.55
CA PHE A 448 -51.14 -17.45 -57.29
C PHE A 448 -50.58 -18.58 -56.37
N GLN A 449 -51.30 -19.25 -55.43
CA GLN A 449 -52.72 -19.27 -55.02
C GLN A 449 -52.91 -19.97 -53.63
N GLU A 450 -54.01 -19.65 -52.93
CA GLU A 450 -55.03 -20.51 -52.25
C GLU A 450 -54.78 -21.82 -51.46
N ASP A 451 -55.65 -21.99 -50.43
CA ASP A 451 -56.40 -23.19 -49.96
C ASP A 451 -55.90 -24.26 -48.94
N GLY A 452 -56.88 -24.74 -48.14
CA GLY A 452 -56.89 -25.94 -47.25
C GLY A 452 -56.77 -25.63 -45.74
N GLU A 453 -57.74 -25.81 -44.82
CA GLU A 453 -58.59 -26.98 -44.44
C GLU A 453 -57.78 -28.27 -44.13
N GLN A 454 -57.95 -29.04 -43.03
CA GLN A 454 -58.97 -29.14 -41.95
C GLN A 454 -58.36 -29.88 -40.68
N PRO A 455 -59.10 -30.25 -39.59
CA PRO A 455 -58.54 -30.46 -38.22
C PRO A 455 -58.36 -31.93 -37.73
N ILE A 456 -57.78 -32.12 -36.52
CA ILE A 456 -57.76 -33.39 -35.75
C ILE A 456 -57.99 -33.16 -34.24
N GLN A 457 -58.73 -34.06 -33.57
CA GLN A 457 -59.02 -34.08 -32.11
C GLN A 457 -58.22 -35.17 -31.35
N VAL A 458 -57.77 -34.85 -30.12
CA VAL A 458 -57.54 -35.73 -28.94
C VAL A 458 -57.60 -34.82 -27.68
N GLY A 459 -58.05 -35.18 -26.47
CA GLY A 459 -58.75 -36.39 -25.96
C GLY A 459 -58.56 -36.59 -24.43
N VAL A 460 -59.26 -37.59 -23.86
CA VAL A 460 -59.12 -38.16 -22.49
C VAL A 460 -59.76 -37.39 -21.29
N ALA A 461 -60.42 -38.15 -20.41
CA ALA A 461 -61.16 -37.74 -19.21
C ALA A 461 -60.48 -38.20 -17.90
N PRO A 462 -60.95 -37.75 -16.72
CA PRO A 462 -61.31 -38.67 -15.61
C PRO A 462 -62.59 -38.21 -14.85
N TRP A 463 -63.26 -38.94 -13.95
CA TRP A 463 -63.45 -40.36 -13.60
C TRP A 463 -64.43 -40.41 -12.39
N ILE A 464 -65.30 -41.42 -12.35
CA ILE A 464 -65.94 -42.04 -11.17
C ILE A 464 -67.09 -41.28 -10.45
N SER A 465 -68.29 -41.84 -10.65
CA SER A 465 -69.46 -41.82 -9.76
C SER A 465 -69.41 -43.01 -8.79
N VAL A 466 -70.08 -42.92 -7.63
CA VAL A 466 -71.01 -43.93 -7.06
C VAL A 466 -71.32 -43.62 -5.59
N CYS A 467 -72.62 -43.50 -5.25
CA CYS A 467 -73.29 -44.13 -4.10
C CYS A 467 -74.72 -43.59 -3.93
N SER A 468 -75.71 -44.25 -4.52
CA SER A 468 -77.13 -43.96 -4.27
C SER A 468 -77.97 -45.23 -4.35
N ALA A 469 -78.11 -45.94 -3.22
CA ALA A 469 -79.25 -46.79 -2.88
C ALA A 469 -79.08 -47.44 -1.50
N CYS A 470 -79.74 -46.92 -0.46
CA CYS A 470 -80.42 -47.77 0.54
C CYS A 470 -81.40 -46.97 1.42
N CYS A 471 -82.49 -47.62 1.83
CA CYS A 471 -83.39 -47.24 2.93
C CYS A 471 -84.19 -45.92 2.83
N LEU A 472 -85.22 -45.89 1.98
CA LEU A 472 -86.46 -45.18 2.31
C LEU A 472 -87.38 -46.10 3.13
N MET A 473 -87.52 -45.83 4.43
CA MET A 473 -88.68 -46.16 5.28
C MET A 473 -88.73 -45.19 6.47
N ALA A 474 -89.94 -44.94 7.00
CA ALA A 474 -90.26 -44.11 8.18
C ALA A 474 -90.34 -42.57 8.01
N THR A 475 -91.44 -42.13 7.38
CA THR A 475 -92.45 -41.18 7.94
C THR A 475 -92.01 -39.90 8.68
N GLU A 476 -92.38 -38.75 8.09
CA GLU A 476 -93.03 -37.60 8.78
C GLU A 476 -92.32 -36.91 9.95
N ARG A 477 -90.98 -36.93 9.99
CA ARG A 477 -90.18 -36.02 10.87
C ARG A 477 -89.08 -35.22 10.18
N ALA A 478 -89.01 -35.29 8.85
CA ALA A 478 -87.86 -34.79 8.09
C ALA A 478 -87.92 -33.28 7.75
N GLU A 479 -89.10 -32.68 7.58
CA GLU A 479 -89.23 -31.34 6.98
C GLU A 479 -88.59 -30.21 7.81
N HIS A 480 -88.64 -30.29 9.15
CA HIS A 480 -87.95 -29.31 10.01
C HIS A 480 -86.42 -29.50 10.02
N SER A 481 -85.94 -30.75 10.05
CA SER A 481 -84.50 -31.07 10.05
C SER A 481 -83.84 -30.72 8.70
N ILE A 482 -84.57 -30.90 7.58
CA ILE A 482 -84.15 -30.48 6.24
C ILE A 482 -84.15 -28.95 6.12
N MET A 483 -85.09 -28.23 6.76
CA MET A 483 -85.12 -26.77 6.72
C MET A 483 -84.03 -26.12 7.59
N GLU A 484 -83.73 -26.67 8.78
CA GLU A 484 -82.62 -26.20 9.62
C GLU A 484 -81.26 -26.42 8.93
N SER A 485 -81.02 -27.62 8.39
CA SER A 485 -79.81 -27.90 7.61
C SER A 485 -79.71 -27.10 6.30
N ALA A 486 -80.83 -26.77 5.65
CA ALA A 486 -80.82 -25.86 4.50
C ALA A 486 -80.41 -24.43 4.89
N VAL A 487 -80.85 -23.92 6.05
CA VAL A 487 -80.44 -22.60 6.57
C VAL A 487 -78.98 -22.59 7.03
N GLU A 488 -78.48 -23.71 7.57
CA GLU A 488 -77.05 -23.86 7.86
C GLU A 488 -76.22 -23.88 6.57
N LEU A 489 -76.64 -24.63 5.54
CA LEU A 489 -76.00 -24.63 4.21
C LEU A 489 -76.06 -23.27 3.51
N GLU A 490 -77.14 -22.49 3.66
CA GLU A 490 -77.19 -21.11 3.15
C GLU A 490 -76.16 -20.21 3.85
N LYS A 491 -75.98 -20.34 5.17
CA LYS A 491 -74.92 -19.63 5.90
C LYS A 491 -73.52 -20.06 5.48
N GLU A 492 -73.28 -21.36 5.32
CA GLU A 492 -72.00 -21.88 4.83
C GLU A 492 -71.70 -21.38 3.41
N LEU A 493 -72.71 -21.31 2.53
CA LEU A 493 -72.56 -20.80 1.17
C LEU A 493 -72.29 -19.29 1.15
N VAL A 494 -72.92 -18.50 2.03
CA VAL A 494 -72.62 -17.07 2.21
C VAL A 494 -71.20 -16.88 2.74
N ASN A 495 -70.80 -17.61 3.79
CA ASN A 495 -69.44 -17.55 4.33
C ASN A 495 -68.39 -17.93 3.27
N ALA A 496 -68.59 -19.04 2.54
CA ALA A 496 -67.69 -19.47 1.48
C ALA A 496 -67.58 -18.45 0.33
N LYS A 497 -68.67 -17.71 0.05
CA LYS A 497 -68.66 -16.61 -0.91
C LYS A 497 -67.86 -15.40 -0.40
N GLU A 498 -68.01 -15.02 0.87
CA GLU A 498 -67.23 -13.93 1.49
C GLU A 498 -65.74 -14.27 1.57
N GLU A 499 -65.40 -15.53 1.89
CA GLU A 499 -64.02 -16.04 1.84
C GLU A 499 -63.45 -16.03 0.42
N LEU A 500 -64.22 -16.44 -0.59
CA LEU A 500 -63.81 -16.32 -2.00
C LEU A 500 -63.59 -14.88 -2.44
N GLU A 501 -64.44 -13.94 -2.01
CA GLU A 501 -64.24 -12.51 -2.28
C GLU A 501 -62.98 -11.96 -1.60
N LEU A 502 -62.69 -12.37 -0.36
CA LEU A 502 -61.45 -12.02 0.34
C LEU A 502 -60.22 -12.61 -0.35
N MET A 503 -60.25 -13.87 -0.77
CA MET A 503 -59.17 -14.51 -1.51
C MET A 503 -58.94 -13.83 -2.87
N ALA A 504 -59.99 -13.47 -3.60
CA ALA A 504 -59.88 -12.72 -4.85
C ALA A 504 -59.38 -11.27 -4.64
N ARG A 505 -59.56 -10.65 -3.46
CA ARG A 505 -58.92 -9.36 -3.14
C ARG A 505 -57.43 -9.54 -2.88
N LYS A 506 -57.04 -10.51 -2.05
CA LYS A 506 -55.64 -10.87 -1.79
C LYS A 506 -54.88 -11.30 -3.06
N GLU A 507 -55.53 -11.99 -4.00
CA GLU A 507 -54.95 -12.32 -5.30
C GLU A 507 -54.66 -11.06 -6.12
N ARG A 508 -55.58 -10.08 -6.15
CA ARG A 508 -55.36 -8.80 -6.84
C ARG A 508 -54.25 -7.98 -6.18
N GLU A 509 -54.22 -7.93 -4.85
CA GLU A 509 -53.19 -7.23 -4.07
C GLU A 509 -51.80 -7.84 -4.33
N SER A 510 -51.63 -9.16 -4.16
CA SER A 510 -50.35 -9.83 -4.45
C SER A 510 -49.94 -9.73 -5.93
N ARG A 511 -50.89 -9.67 -6.87
CA ARG A 511 -50.60 -9.44 -8.29
C ARG A 511 -50.15 -8.01 -8.59
N LEU A 512 -50.61 -7.02 -7.83
CA LEU A 512 -50.10 -5.65 -7.88
C LEU A 512 -48.71 -5.55 -7.23
N GLU A 513 -48.50 -6.19 -6.08
CA GLU A 513 -47.17 -6.29 -5.43
C GLU A 513 -46.15 -6.96 -6.36
N LEU A 514 -46.52 -8.06 -7.03
CA LEU A 514 -45.67 -8.70 -8.04
C LEU A 514 -45.35 -7.78 -9.22
N SER A 515 -46.31 -6.98 -9.71
CA SER A 515 -46.04 -6.00 -10.78
C SER A 515 -45.15 -4.84 -10.32
N ALA A 516 -45.26 -4.41 -9.07
CA ALA A 516 -44.39 -3.41 -8.47
C ALA A 516 -42.96 -3.96 -8.32
N LEU A 517 -42.80 -5.17 -7.79
CA LEU A 517 -41.50 -5.85 -7.68
C LEU A 517 -40.86 -6.09 -9.05
N GLN A 518 -41.63 -6.50 -10.06
CA GLN A 518 -41.15 -6.62 -11.43
C GLN A 518 -40.64 -5.28 -11.99
N SER A 519 -41.30 -4.15 -11.68
CA SER A 519 -40.82 -2.83 -12.09
C SER A 519 -39.51 -2.44 -11.39
N VAL A 520 -39.36 -2.76 -10.11
CA VAL A 520 -38.12 -2.50 -9.35
C VAL A 520 -36.97 -3.35 -9.88
N VAL A 521 -37.21 -4.63 -10.16
CA VAL A 521 -36.22 -5.53 -10.78
C VAL A 521 -35.80 -5.01 -12.15
N ALA A 522 -36.74 -4.59 -13.01
CA ALA A 522 -36.42 -4.00 -14.31
C ALA A 522 -35.55 -2.73 -14.18
N THR A 523 -35.86 -1.83 -13.23
CA THR A 523 -35.00 -0.65 -12.99
C THR A 523 -33.61 -1.02 -12.46
N GLN A 524 -33.49 -2.06 -11.62
CA GLN A 524 -32.19 -2.54 -11.17
C GLN A 524 -31.39 -3.25 -12.27
N GLU A 525 -32.05 -3.95 -13.20
CA GLU A 525 -31.41 -4.52 -14.38
C GLU A 525 -30.87 -3.41 -15.30
N GLU A 526 -31.62 -2.33 -15.52
CA GLU A 526 -31.17 -1.16 -16.27
C GLU A 526 -29.97 -0.46 -15.59
N GLU A 527 -30.02 -0.24 -14.27
CA GLU A 527 -28.90 0.34 -13.51
C GLU A 527 -27.64 -0.54 -13.56
N LEU A 528 -27.77 -1.86 -13.39
CA LEU A 528 -26.66 -2.80 -13.50
C LEU A 528 -26.09 -2.83 -14.92
N GLN A 529 -26.93 -2.71 -15.95
CA GLN A 529 -26.48 -2.69 -17.34
C GLN A 529 -25.74 -1.38 -17.68
N VAL A 530 -26.12 -0.25 -17.09
CA VAL A 530 -25.33 1.00 -17.14
C VAL A 530 -23.97 0.80 -16.44
N GLN A 531 -23.94 0.22 -15.24
CA GLN A 531 -22.69 -0.06 -14.52
C GLN A 531 -21.75 -0.98 -15.31
N VAL A 532 -22.27 -2.03 -15.96
CA VAL A 532 -21.49 -2.90 -16.85
C VAL A 532 -20.91 -2.10 -18.03
N SER A 533 -21.70 -1.21 -18.65
CA SER A 533 -21.22 -0.35 -19.74
C SER A 533 -20.09 0.59 -19.31
N ASP A 534 -20.18 1.16 -18.11
CA ASP A 534 -19.14 2.01 -17.52
C ASP A 534 -17.87 1.21 -17.18
N VAL A 535 -18.00 0.01 -16.62
CA VAL A 535 -16.87 -0.90 -16.34
C VAL A 535 -16.19 -1.32 -17.63
N GLU A 536 -16.93 -1.66 -18.70
CA GLU A 536 -16.35 -1.92 -20.02
C GLU A 536 -15.65 -0.69 -20.61
N SER A 537 -16.25 0.49 -20.48
CA SER A 537 -15.67 1.77 -20.94
C SER A 537 -14.36 2.08 -20.22
N LEU A 538 -14.29 1.86 -18.91
CA LEU A 538 -13.07 1.98 -18.10
C LEU A 538 -12.04 0.92 -18.50
N THR A 539 -12.45 -0.33 -18.71
CA THR A 539 -11.56 -1.43 -19.15
C THR A 539 -10.93 -1.10 -20.51
N ARG A 540 -11.71 -0.61 -21.48
CA ARG A 540 -11.21 -0.14 -22.79
C ARG A 540 -10.24 1.03 -22.64
N LYS A 541 -10.51 1.98 -21.74
CA LYS A 541 -9.59 3.11 -21.44
C LYS A 541 -8.29 2.64 -20.78
N ILE A 542 -8.34 1.62 -19.92
CA ILE A 542 -7.15 1.02 -19.31
C ILE A 542 -6.32 0.34 -20.40
N GLN A 543 -6.93 -0.50 -21.26
CA GLN A 543 -6.24 -1.16 -22.37
C GLN A 543 -5.54 -0.15 -23.29
N ILE A 544 -6.22 0.91 -23.72
CA ILE A 544 -5.62 1.98 -24.55
C ILE A 544 -4.44 2.66 -23.84
N LYS A 545 -4.52 2.87 -22.51
CA LYS A 545 -3.41 3.42 -21.74
C LYS A 545 -2.25 2.43 -21.61
N GLU A 546 -2.51 1.16 -21.39
CA GLU A 546 -1.47 0.11 -21.36
C GLU A 546 -0.75 0.00 -22.70
N ASP A 547 -1.48 0.04 -23.81
CA ASP A 547 -0.90 -0.05 -25.15
C ASP A 547 -0.10 1.22 -25.48
N LEU A 548 -0.58 2.40 -25.10
CA LEU A 548 0.20 3.64 -25.17
C LEU A 548 1.46 3.60 -24.27
N ILE A 549 1.38 2.99 -23.08
CA ILE A 549 2.55 2.80 -22.21
C ILE A 549 3.57 1.86 -22.87
N LYS A 550 3.13 0.77 -23.51
CA LYS A 550 4.00 -0.14 -24.27
C LYS A 550 4.65 0.60 -25.45
N ASP A 551 3.88 1.38 -26.22
CA ASP A 551 4.42 2.17 -27.34
C ASP A 551 5.44 3.21 -26.88
N LEU A 552 5.16 3.93 -25.77
CA LEU A 552 6.11 4.88 -25.18
C LEU A 552 7.36 4.18 -24.62
N GLN A 553 7.21 3.01 -23.99
CA GLN A 553 8.35 2.20 -23.55
C GLN A 553 9.20 1.74 -24.74
N MET A 554 8.57 1.30 -25.84
CA MET A 554 9.25 0.92 -27.08
C MET A 554 9.93 2.10 -27.79
N GLN A 555 9.42 3.34 -27.63
CA GLN A 555 10.05 4.55 -28.16
C GLN A 555 11.16 5.10 -27.26
N LEU A 556 11.15 4.79 -25.97
CA LEU A 556 12.15 5.21 -24.99
C LEU A 556 13.32 4.24 -24.84
N VAL A 557 13.17 2.99 -25.29
CA VAL A 557 14.25 2.00 -25.32
C VAL A 557 14.95 2.09 -26.67
N ASP A 558 16.14 2.67 -26.69
CA ASP A 558 16.97 2.71 -27.90
C ASP A 558 17.36 1.27 -28.30
N PRO A 559 17.22 0.88 -29.59
CA PRO A 559 17.49 -0.49 -30.03
C PRO A 559 18.97 -0.90 -29.94
N GLU A 560 19.88 0.05 -29.73
CA GLU A 560 21.29 -0.20 -29.41
C GLU A 560 21.51 -0.46 -27.91
N GLU A 561 20.66 0.06 -27.03
CA GLU A 561 20.75 -0.15 -25.58
C GLU A 561 20.32 -1.55 -25.16
N ILE A 562 19.40 -2.22 -25.87
CA ILE A 562 19.00 -3.60 -25.59
C ILE A 562 20.20 -4.57 -25.63
N PRO A 563 20.95 -4.70 -26.74
CA PRO A 563 22.13 -5.57 -26.78
C PRO A 563 23.29 -5.05 -25.92
N ALA A 564 23.35 -3.75 -25.60
CA ALA A 564 24.31 -3.22 -24.63
C ALA A 564 23.96 -3.65 -23.19
N MET A 565 22.67 -3.63 -22.83
CA MET A 565 22.14 -4.06 -21.54
C MET A 565 22.23 -5.58 -21.36
N ASP A 566 22.01 -6.37 -22.41
CA ASP A 566 22.26 -7.82 -22.40
C ASP A 566 23.75 -8.13 -22.20
N ARG A 567 24.65 -7.40 -22.87
CA ARG A 567 26.10 -7.51 -22.65
C ARG A 567 26.48 -7.11 -21.24
N LEU A 568 25.97 -5.98 -20.73
CA LEU A 568 26.22 -5.52 -19.37
C LEU A 568 25.67 -6.51 -18.33
N THR A 569 24.53 -7.15 -18.62
CA THR A 569 23.93 -8.18 -17.77
C THR A 569 24.77 -9.46 -17.78
N GLN A 570 25.27 -9.90 -18.93
CA GLN A 570 26.22 -11.00 -19.02
C GLN A 570 27.55 -10.67 -18.33
N GLU A 571 28.06 -9.45 -18.47
CA GLU A 571 29.27 -8.99 -17.76
C GLU A 571 29.04 -8.94 -16.25
N VAL A 572 27.89 -8.44 -15.78
CA VAL A 572 27.50 -8.44 -14.35
C VAL A 572 27.32 -9.87 -13.83
N LEU A 573 26.77 -10.80 -14.60
CA LEU A 573 26.67 -12.21 -14.22
C LEU A 573 28.06 -12.87 -14.15
N MET A 574 28.92 -12.65 -15.14
CA MET A 574 30.31 -13.12 -15.16
C MET A 574 31.15 -12.49 -14.04
N LEU A 575 30.88 -11.22 -13.68
CA LEU A 575 31.50 -10.56 -12.54
C LEU A 575 30.96 -11.10 -11.22
N ARG A 576 29.66 -11.39 -11.08
CA ARG A 576 29.10 -12.06 -9.89
C ARG A 576 29.63 -13.48 -9.72
N GLU A 577 29.81 -14.23 -10.81
CA GLU A 577 30.41 -15.57 -10.77
C GLU A 577 31.90 -15.48 -10.40
N LYS A 578 32.67 -14.57 -11.02
CA LYS A 578 34.07 -14.30 -10.63
C LYS A 578 34.17 -13.85 -9.17
N VAL A 579 33.29 -12.96 -8.72
CA VAL A 579 33.22 -12.50 -7.33
C VAL A 579 32.94 -13.68 -6.41
N SER A 580 31.94 -14.52 -6.68
CA SER A 580 31.64 -15.74 -5.92
C SER A 580 32.82 -16.74 -5.88
N ILE A 581 33.55 -16.91 -6.98
CA ILE A 581 34.78 -17.73 -7.04
C ILE A 581 35.91 -17.08 -6.21
N THR A 582 36.05 -15.76 -6.21
CA THR A 582 37.02 -15.06 -5.36
C THR A 582 36.61 -14.98 -3.89
N GLU A 583 35.31 -14.95 -3.59
CA GLU A 583 34.74 -14.92 -2.24
C GLU A 583 34.85 -16.29 -1.58
N SER A 584 34.52 -17.38 -2.27
CA SER A 584 34.74 -18.75 -1.77
C SER A 584 36.24 -19.01 -1.52
N ARG A 585 37.11 -18.70 -2.50
CA ARG A 585 38.57 -18.79 -2.33
C ARG A 585 39.10 -17.84 -1.24
N GLY A 586 38.47 -16.68 -1.08
CA GLY A 586 38.79 -15.67 -0.07
C GLY A 586 38.34 -16.07 1.33
N GLN A 587 37.21 -16.75 1.48
CA GLN A 587 36.66 -17.23 2.75
C GLN A 587 37.46 -18.42 3.28
N GLU A 588 37.87 -19.37 2.44
CA GLU A 588 38.80 -20.43 2.84
C GLU A 588 40.17 -19.85 3.24
N ALA A 589 40.71 -18.92 2.44
CA ALA A 589 41.97 -18.23 2.77
C ALA A 589 41.86 -17.39 4.06
N ALA A 590 40.75 -16.69 4.29
CA ALA A 590 40.50 -15.91 5.50
C ALA A 590 40.26 -16.80 6.73
N GLY A 591 39.59 -17.94 6.58
CA GLY A 591 39.43 -18.95 7.65
C GLY A 591 40.77 -19.52 8.09
N ASN A 592 41.59 -19.97 7.13
CA ASN A 592 42.95 -20.45 7.37
C ASN A 592 43.84 -19.36 7.98
N ARG A 593 43.79 -18.12 7.47
CA ARG A 593 44.54 -16.97 8.00
C ARG A 593 44.08 -16.60 9.43
N ARG A 594 42.79 -16.69 9.73
CA ARG A 594 42.24 -16.44 11.08
C ARG A 594 42.70 -17.51 12.07
N GLN A 595 42.69 -18.80 11.68
CA GLN A 595 43.26 -19.87 12.51
C GLN A 595 44.76 -19.72 12.70
N GLN A 596 45.51 -19.34 11.66
CA GLN A 596 46.96 -19.11 11.76
C GLN A 596 47.29 -17.91 12.66
N LEU A 597 46.53 -16.82 12.58
CA LEU A 597 46.63 -15.67 13.48
C LEU A 597 46.30 -16.04 14.93
N LEU A 598 45.25 -16.84 15.17
CA LEU A 598 44.90 -17.32 16.51
C LEU A 598 46.04 -18.14 17.12
N LEU A 599 46.58 -19.12 16.40
CA LEU A 599 47.72 -19.93 16.86
C LEU A 599 48.98 -19.07 17.15
N MET A 600 49.23 -18.02 16.37
CA MET A 600 50.34 -17.09 16.61
C MET A 600 50.11 -16.18 17.82
N LEU A 601 48.86 -15.72 18.06
CA LEU A 601 48.49 -14.95 19.24
C LEU A 601 48.54 -15.79 20.52
N GLU A 602 48.05 -17.03 20.49
CA GLU A 602 48.21 -18.02 21.57
C GLU A 602 49.70 -18.24 21.88
N GLY A 603 50.53 -18.38 20.84
CA GLY A 603 51.99 -18.46 20.96
C GLY A 603 52.62 -17.23 21.62
N LEU A 604 52.13 -16.01 21.38
CA LEU A 604 52.62 -14.80 22.04
C LEU A 604 52.16 -14.70 23.50
N VAL A 605 50.92 -15.09 23.80
CA VAL A 605 50.43 -15.19 25.19
C VAL A 605 51.27 -16.20 25.99
N ALA A 606 51.66 -17.32 25.37
CA ALA A 606 52.53 -18.31 26.01
C ALA A 606 53.95 -17.76 26.34
N GLU A 607 54.59 -16.99 25.46
CA GLU A 607 55.89 -16.37 25.81
C GLU A 607 55.72 -15.25 26.85
N ARG A 608 54.64 -14.46 26.80
CA ARG A 608 54.34 -13.46 27.85
C ARG A 608 54.20 -14.11 29.22
N ASN A 609 53.58 -15.29 29.29
CA ASN A 609 53.48 -16.05 30.53
C ASN A 609 54.86 -16.56 31.01
N ARG A 610 55.72 -17.06 30.11
CA ARG A 610 57.11 -17.44 30.45
C ARG A 610 57.98 -16.25 30.89
N LEU A 611 57.76 -15.08 30.30
CA LEU A 611 58.39 -13.81 30.71
C LEU A 611 57.95 -13.41 32.12
N ASN A 612 56.66 -13.54 32.43
CA ASN A 612 56.14 -13.32 33.78
C ASN A 612 56.70 -14.34 34.80
N GLU A 613 56.82 -15.62 34.44
CA GLU A 613 57.47 -16.65 35.27
C GLU A 613 58.94 -16.30 35.55
N ALA A 614 59.69 -15.90 34.53
CA ALA A 614 61.09 -15.52 34.67
C ALA A 614 61.25 -14.25 35.53
N LEU A 615 60.38 -13.24 35.36
CA LEU A 615 60.33 -12.05 36.22
C LEU A 615 59.95 -12.40 37.67
N GLN A 616 59.08 -13.39 37.88
CA GLN A 616 58.72 -13.86 39.22
C GLN A 616 59.88 -14.63 39.87
N ALA A 617 60.63 -15.42 39.11
CA ALA A 617 61.87 -16.05 39.55
C ALA A 617 62.96 -15.00 39.85
N GLU A 618 63.08 -13.94 39.04
CA GLU A 618 64.01 -12.84 39.31
C GLU A 618 63.69 -12.14 40.64
N ARG A 619 62.39 -11.87 40.90
CA ARG A 619 61.91 -11.37 42.20
C ARG A 619 62.20 -12.33 43.35
N GLN A 620 62.19 -13.65 43.10
CA GLN A 620 62.59 -14.65 44.11
C GLN A 620 64.09 -14.60 44.36
N LEU A 621 64.95 -14.50 43.34
CA LEU A 621 66.40 -14.32 43.51
C LEU A 621 66.72 -13.03 44.26
N TYR A 622 66.12 -11.88 43.91
CA TYR A 622 66.30 -10.66 44.72
C TYR A 622 65.79 -10.82 46.16
N SER A 623 64.69 -11.54 46.38
CA SER A 623 64.20 -11.83 47.74
C SER A 623 65.18 -12.70 48.53
N SER A 624 65.78 -13.71 47.90
CA SER A 624 66.86 -14.53 48.45
C SER A 624 68.08 -13.66 48.77
N LEU A 625 68.60 -12.94 47.78
CA LEU A 625 69.78 -12.09 47.90
C LEU A 625 69.64 -11.04 49.02
N VAL A 626 68.47 -10.40 49.15
CA VAL A 626 68.19 -9.45 50.25
C VAL A 626 68.20 -10.15 51.61
N LYS A 627 67.63 -11.36 51.73
CA LYS A 627 67.68 -12.15 52.99
C LYS A 627 69.09 -12.59 53.35
N PHE A 628 70.00 -12.77 52.38
CA PHE A 628 71.37 -13.20 52.64
C PHE A 628 72.33 -12.07 53.06
N HIS A 629 71.90 -10.80 53.04
CA HIS A 629 72.72 -9.69 53.56
C HIS A 629 72.91 -9.72 55.10
N THR A 630 72.25 -10.64 55.82
CA THR A 630 72.30 -10.76 57.28
C THR A 630 73.11 -11.96 57.80
N HIS A 631 73.81 -12.71 56.95
CA HIS A 631 74.64 -13.86 57.39
C HIS A 631 76.15 -13.51 57.48
N PRO A 632 76.84 -13.87 58.59
CA PRO A 632 78.21 -13.41 58.86
C PRO A 632 79.35 -14.25 58.27
N ASP A 633 79.12 -15.52 57.90
CA ASP A 633 80.21 -16.43 57.49
C ASP A 633 80.54 -16.34 55.99
N SER A 634 81.82 -16.11 55.66
CA SER A 634 82.23 -15.68 54.32
C SER A 634 82.34 -16.78 53.27
N SER A 635 82.62 -18.03 53.63
CA SER A 635 82.81 -19.11 52.64
C SER A 635 81.49 -19.66 52.10
N GLU A 636 80.50 -19.89 52.97
CA GLU A 636 79.15 -20.27 52.56
C GLU A 636 78.50 -19.15 51.74
N ARG A 637 78.64 -17.89 52.20
CA ARG A 637 78.22 -16.70 51.45
C ARG A 637 78.80 -16.66 50.03
N ASN A 638 80.08 -16.96 49.84
CA ASN A 638 80.68 -16.97 48.50
C ASN A 638 80.15 -18.12 47.63
N HIS A 639 79.90 -19.31 48.19
CA HIS A 639 79.32 -20.42 47.44
C HIS A 639 77.85 -20.18 47.06
N THR A 640 77.04 -19.64 47.96
CA THR A 640 75.64 -19.28 47.67
C THR A 640 75.56 -18.11 46.68
N LEU A 641 76.42 -17.08 46.80
CA LEU A 641 76.49 -16.00 45.82
C LEU A 641 76.89 -16.49 44.43
N GLN A 642 77.74 -17.51 44.33
CA GLN A 642 78.08 -18.17 43.06
C GLN A 642 76.85 -18.88 42.46
N VAL A 643 76.09 -19.63 43.26
CA VAL A 643 74.84 -20.29 42.83
C VAL A 643 73.75 -19.28 42.43
N GLU A 644 73.61 -18.17 43.16
CA GLU A 644 72.68 -17.09 42.81
C GLU A 644 73.13 -16.35 41.54
N LEU A 645 74.44 -16.16 41.32
CA LEU A 645 74.98 -15.62 40.05
C LEU A 645 74.70 -16.54 38.86
N GLU A 646 74.89 -17.85 39.03
CA GLU A 646 74.54 -18.87 38.03
C GLU A 646 73.02 -18.89 37.78
N GLY A 647 72.21 -18.70 38.82
CA GLY A 647 70.76 -18.53 38.72
C GLY A 647 70.35 -17.27 37.95
N VAL A 648 71.00 -16.13 38.20
CA VAL A 648 70.78 -14.88 37.46
C VAL A 648 71.20 -15.02 36.00
N GLN A 649 72.31 -15.71 35.71
CA GLN A 649 72.75 -16.00 34.35
C GLN A 649 71.71 -16.88 33.63
N ALA A 650 71.27 -17.98 34.24
CA ALA A 650 70.25 -18.86 33.66
C ALA A 650 68.88 -18.16 33.46
N LEU A 651 68.49 -17.24 34.36
CA LEU A 651 67.31 -16.41 34.14
C LEU A 651 67.48 -15.41 33.00
N ARG A 652 68.66 -14.79 32.89
CA ARG A 652 68.97 -13.88 31.79
C ARG A 652 68.91 -14.60 30.44
N ASP A 653 69.54 -15.76 30.32
CA ASP A 653 69.50 -16.57 29.10
C ASP A 653 68.05 -16.95 28.73
N ARG A 654 67.25 -17.37 29.72
CA ARG A 654 65.82 -17.69 29.53
C ARG A 654 64.98 -16.47 29.14
N LEU A 655 65.29 -15.28 29.63
CA LEU A 655 64.66 -14.02 29.24
C LEU A 655 65.05 -13.61 27.82
N GLU A 656 66.33 -13.69 27.46
CA GLU A 656 66.83 -13.39 26.12
C GLU A 656 66.23 -14.35 25.08
N GLU A 657 66.12 -15.65 25.39
CA GLU A 657 65.39 -16.62 24.55
C GLU A 657 63.90 -16.26 24.38
N ALA A 658 63.20 -15.93 25.46
CA ALA A 658 61.77 -15.63 25.43
C ALA A 658 61.48 -14.33 24.67
N LEU A 659 62.34 -13.31 24.82
CA LEU A 659 62.28 -12.07 24.04
C LEU A 659 62.59 -12.32 22.55
N GLY A 660 63.63 -13.10 22.24
CA GLY A 660 63.96 -13.47 20.85
C GLY A 660 62.79 -14.18 20.16
N ARG A 661 62.21 -15.21 20.80
CA ARG A 661 61.02 -15.92 20.29
C ARG A 661 59.79 -15.01 20.13
N SER A 662 59.64 -14.01 21.00
CA SER A 662 58.54 -13.03 20.92
C SER A 662 58.74 -12.06 19.75
N LEU A 663 59.95 -11.53 19.56
CA LEU A 663 60.31 -10.64 18.45
C LEU A 663 60.18 -11.33 17.09
N GLU A 664 60.62 -12.59 16.96
CA GLU A 664 60.41 -13.38 15.74
C GLU A 664 58.91 -13.55 15.40
N ARG A 665 58.05 -13.75 16.41
CA ARG A 665 56.60 -13.91 16.20
C ARG A 665 55.92 -12.59 15.86
N LEU A 666 56.35 -11.48 16.46
CA LEU A 666 55.88 -10.14 16.10
C LEU A 666 56.29 -9.78 14.66
N SER A 667 57.54 -10.02 14.25
CA SER A 667 57.98 -9.80 12.87
C SER A 667 57.20 -10.65 11.86
N ARG A 668 56.82 -11.89 12.22
CA ARG A 668 55.91 -12.73 11.42
C ARG A 668 54.47 -12.19 11.36
N LEU A 669 53.97 -11.52 12.41
CA LEU A 669 52.68 -10.83 12.36
C LEU A 669 52.73 -9.59 11.44
N GLU A 670 53.77 -8.77 11.55
CA GLU A 670 53.93 -7.54 10.73
C GLU A 670 54.03 -7.88 9.23
N THR A 671 54.83 -8.89 8.89
CA THR A 671 54.95 -9.38 7.50
C THR A 671 53.66 -10.02 6.98
N GLN A 672 52.87 -10.68 7.84
CA GLN A 672 51.52 -11.16 7.48
C GLN A 672 50.48 -10.04 7.38
N GLY A 673 50.66 -8.91 8.07
CA GLY A 673 49.80 -7.72 7.94
C GLY A 673 49.93 -7.07 6.56
N ALA A 674 51.16 -6.94 6.06
CA ALA A 674 51.47 -6.25 4.80
C ALA A 674 50.91 -6.93 3.53
N ILE A 675 50.65 -8.24 3.56
CA ILE A 675 50.15 -9.01 2.39
C ILE A 675 48.59 -9.02 2.36
N GLY A 676 47.94 -8.17 3.16
CA GLY A 676 46.48 -8.08 3.31
C GLY A 676 45.78 -6.92 2.60
N GLY A 677 46.52 -5.99 1.99
CA GLY A 677 45.95 -4.80 1.33
C GLY A 677 46.36 -4.71 -0.13
N GLY A 678 45.38 -4.75 -1.04
CA GLY A 678 45.58 -4.26 -2.40
C GLY A 678 45.61 -2.73 -2.38
N ASP A 679 46.59 -2.15 -3.07
CA ASP A 679 46.67 -0.75 -3.51
C ASP A 679 46.09 0.32 -2.56
N GLN A 680 46.75 0.50 -1.42
CA GLN A 680 46.85 1.83 -0.80
C GLN A 680 48.31 2.18 -0.54
N GLU A 681 48.71 3.34 -1.05
CA GLU A 681 50.05 3.92 -0.88
C GLU A 681 50.29 4.26 0.60
N SER A 682 50.79 3.28 1.37
CA SER A 682 51.25 3.56 2.73
C SER A 682 52.60 4.28 2.68
N VAL A 683 52.53 5.58 2.98
CA VAL A 683 53.66 6.50 3.10
C VAL A 683 54.79 5.86 3.93
N ARG A 684 55.98 5.78 3.33
CA ARG A 684 57.22 5.47 4.07
C ARG A 684 57.53 6.57 5.08
N VAL A 685 56.99 6.47 6.29
CA VAL A 685 57.57 7.15 7.45
C VAL A 685 58.80 6.35 7.86
N LEU A 686 59.92 6.67 7.20
CA LEU A 686 61.24 6.25 7.67
C LEU A 686 61.53 6.96 9.00
N SER A 687 61.29 6.27 10.11
CA SER A 687 61.81 6.62 11.42
C SER A 687 63.33 6.38 11.49
N GLN A 688 64.08 7.10 10.66
CA GLN A 688 65.49 7.35 10.94
C GLN A 688 65.58 8.19 12.20
N HIS A 689 65.79 7.56 13.35
CA HIS A 689 66.67 8.05 14.42
C HIS A 689 67.01 6.91 15.37
N ALA A 690 68.22 6.37 15.19
CA ALA A 690 68.94 5.61 16.20
C ALA A 690 70.39 6.10 16.18
N PHE A 691 70.68 7.11 17.00
CA PHE A 691 71.90 7.33 17.79
C PHE A 691 71.77 8.63 18.59
#